data_AF-A0A2D6YJ64-F1
#
_entry.id   AF-A0A2D6YJ64-F1
#
_cell.length_a   1.000
_cell.length_b   1.000
_cell.length_c   1.000
_cell.angle_alpha   90.00
_cell.angle_beta   90.00
_cell.angle_gamma   90.00
#
_symmetry.space_group_name_H-M   'P 1'
#
loop_
_entity.id
_entity.type
_entity.pdbx_description
1 polymer ?
#
loop_
_entity_poly.entity_id
_entity_poly.type
_entity_poly.pdbx_seq_one_letter_code
_entity_poly.pdbx_strand_id
1 'polypeptide(L)'
;MAQQQFKFKDRLRYRLDNFFSKGGTAVFLALLFLFFIAFLVMGALRLLAFIFFPDENIEEMGFLLWHAFFQIIDSGSLAELDAHSNLAGKLVAIATIFMGLVLFSSMVAFITQQFELRLSILRKGKSKVLERNQTVILGFDIRCLEIIKELIEANASEKDAVVVVMADREKEEMDDYFHEHLPNTQTTRIICRTGLASSPQALRKISVDKGRSVILTNPSPQVATNAVKIQGDYQILKAIMAISSVTGEDKMPPVIAKLFFERNRDLARGIAPGKVVVLDEDLILAKILVQTSRIPGLSLVYSQLVGFVGDEIYFAEIPKFIWGKNFGQMQFHFQSSVPIGLRRSDLIMLNPKPDTILEEGDEAIVIAEDDSTIHFFEQPVVVPTELSYSTNKVLPKIEKYLIFGWNRKLPILVDEYSGYIHDGSVIDIIVPRKSDAMERIFQQLSSKHPKVRMTLQQVNPSMSNFPGRLYPHRYDNVIIMAGENGTTEEIDSETISMLLKFRHFFREVRVKGEEVHTQLITEVMDSANAQIIQQSGVKDFLVSNQFVSKMMAQISEDPDVNLVYEDLFREDGSEIYLKPAWLYFENLPAELSFADIMLAAQKRDEVCFGLKIKSEEYEPKFGINIIPKKEEVFTLEEGDMLIVLAEDEY
;
A
#
# COMPACT_ATOMS: atom_id res chain seq x y z
N MET A 1 -12.72 -1.57 -68.81
CA MET A 1 -13.34 -1.91 -67.52
C MET A 1 -14.69 -1.20 -67.43
N ALA A 2 -15.79 -1.94 -67.48
CA ALA A 2 -17.13 -1.37 -67.40
C ALA A 2 -17.41 -0.88 -65.97
N GLN A 3 -17.80 0.39 -65.81
CA GLN A 3 -18.25 0.94 -64.53
C GLN A 3 -19.51 0.18 -64.09
N GLN A 4 -19.41 -0.62 -63.03
CA GLN A 4 -20.59 -1.19 -62.36
C GLN A 4 -21.47 -0.04 -61.86
N GLN A 5 -22.59 0.20 -62.53
CA GLN A 5 -23.63 1.09 -62.04
C GLN A 5 -24.35 0.41 -60.87
N PHE A 6 -23.98 0.80 -59.65
CA PHE A 6 -24.70 0.38 -58.44
C PHE A 6 -26.18 0.77 -58.52
N LYS A 7 -27.08 -0.17 -58.24
CA LYS A 7 -28.52 0.07 -58.25
C LYS A 7 -28.88 1.09 -57.16
N PHE A 8 -29.94 1.87 -57.38
CA PHE A 8 -30.41 2.89 -56.42
C PHE A 8 -30.60 2.33 -54.99
N LYS A 9 -31.08 1.08 -54.89
CA LYS A 9 -31.26 0.37 -53.62
C LYS A 9 -29.95 0.19 -52.85
N ASP A 10 -28.85 -0.10 -53.53
CA ASP A 10 -27.54 -0.32 -52.91
C ASP A 10 -26.95 0.99 -52.39
N ARG A 11 -27.15 2.09 -53.13
CA ARG A 11 -26.75 3.44 -52.69
C ARG A 11 -27.55 3.92 -51.49
N LEU A 12 -28.85 3.62 -51.45
CA LEU A 12 -29.71 3.97 -50.31
C LEU A 12 -29.32 3.17 -49.06
N ARG A 13 -29.13 1.85 -49.20
CA ARG A 13 -28.67 0.99 -48.10
C ARG A 13 -27.32 1.45 -47.55
N TYR A 14 -26.35 1.74 -48.42
CA TYR A 14 -25.06 2.27 -48.02
C TYR A 14 -25.16 3.59 -47.24
N ARG A 15 -26.03 4.51 -47.67
CA ARG A 15 -26.28 5.78 -46.96
C ARG A 15 -26.95 5.57 -45.60
N LEU A 16 -27.87 4.61 -45.50
CA LEU A 16 -28.52 4.25 -44.23
C LEU A 16 -27.52 3.59 -43.26
N ASP A 17 -26.71 2.65 -43.74
CA ASP A 17 -25.69 1.99 -42.93
C ASP A 17 -24.66 3.01 -42.39
N ASN A 18 -24.23 3.96 -43.23
CA ASN A 18 -23.36 5.07 -42.81
C ASN A 18 -24.04 6.11 -41.91
N PHE A 19 -25.37 6.19 -41.92
CA PHE A 19 -26.11 7.05 -41.00
C PHE A 19 -26.19 6.39 -39.63
N PHE A 20 -26.57 5.10 -39.57
CA PHE A 20 -26.65 4.34 -38.33
C PHE A 20 -25.28 4.15 -37.65
N SER A 21 -24.18 4.13 -38.40
CA SER A 21 -22.82 4.05 -37.83
C SER A 21 -22.38 5.29 -37.06
N LYS A 22 -23.11 6.43 -37.15
CA LYS A 22 -22.80 7.67 -36.40
C LYS A 22 -23.16 7.61 -34.90
N GLY A 23 -23.69 6.48 -34.43
CA GLY A 23 -23.99 6.23 -33.01
C GLY A 23 -25.46 6.39 -32.64
N GLY A 24 -25.75 6.36 -31.33
CA GLY A 24 -27.12 6.28 -30.83
C GLY A 24 -28.03 7.45 -31.22
N THR A 25 -27.47 8.66 -31.43
CA THR A 25 -28.25 9.83 -31.87
C THR A 25 -28.84 9.67 -33.28
N ALA A 26 -28.13 8.98 -34.19
CA ALA A 26 -28.63 8.73 -35.53
C ALA A 26 -29.79 7.72 -35.55
N VAL A 27 -29.67 6.65 -34.76
CA VAL A 27 -30.76 5.66 -34.62
C VAL A 27 -32.01 6.32 -34.02
N PHE A 28 -31.85 7.16 -32.99
CA PHE A 28 -32.94 7.95 -32.43
C PHE A 28 -33.63 8.83 -33.47
N LEU A 29 -32.85 9.60 -34.24
CA LEU A 29 -33.38 10.46 -35.30
C LEU A 29 -34.10 9.67 -36.40
N ALA A 30 -33.63 8.47 -36.74
CA ALA A 30 -34.30 7.60 -37.71
C ALA A 30 -35.65 7.09 -37.18
N LEU A 31 -35.72 6.65 -35.92
CA LEU A 31 -36.96 6.21 -35.28
C LEU A 31 -37.95 7.37 -35.16
N LEU A 32 -37.47 8.55 -34.76
CA LEU A 32 -38.29 9.77 -34.70
C LEU A 32 -38.81 10.17 -36.09
N PHE A 33 -37.98 10.10 -37.11
CA PHE A 33 -38.40 10.38 -38.49
C PHE A 33 -39.43 9.36 -38.99
N LEU A 34 -39.23 8.07 -38.69
CA LEU A 34 -40.15 7.01 -39.07
C LEU A 34 -41.50 7.13 -38.32
N PHE A 35 -41.46 7.58 -37.06
CA PHE A 35 -42.64 7.97 -36.29
C PHE A 35 -43.42 9.11 -36.98
N PHE A 36 -42.74 10.19 -37.41
CA PHE A 36 -43.39 11.28 -38.15
C PHE A 36 -43.95 10.85 -39.51
N ILE A 37 -43.24 9.96 -40.22
CA ILE A 37 -43.76 9.37 -41.47
C ILE A 37 -45.02 8.56 -41.18
N ALA A 38 -44.99 7.67 -40.19
CA ALA A 38 -46.15 6.86 -39.83
C ALA A 38 -47.33 7.75 -39.43
N PHE A 39 -47.08 8.81 -38.67
CA PHE A 39 -48.08 9.83 -38.32
C PHE A 39 -48.72 10.47 -39.56
N LEU A 40 -47.92 10.95 -40.51
CA LEU A 40 -48.43 11.57 -41.74
C LEU A 40 -49.17 10.56 -42.64
N VAL A 41 -48.63 9.35 -42.80
CA VAL A 41 -49.24 8.30 -43.63
C VAL A 41 -50.55 7.82 -43.04
N MET A 42 -50.60 7.54 -41.74
CA MET A 42 -51.83 7.10 -41.07
C MET A 42 -52.86 8.23 -41.01
N GLY A 43 -52.42 9.48 -40.77
CA GLY A 43 -53.28 10.65 -40.88
C GLY A 43 -53.90 10.83 -42.27
N ALA A 44 -53.10 10.66 -43.33
CA ALA A 44 -53.58 10.70 -44.71
C ALA A 44 -54.53 9.55 -45.05
N LEU A 45 -54.22 8.32 -44.61
CA LEU A 45 -55.11 7.16 -44.78
C LEU A 45 -56.45 7.38 -44.08
N ARG A 46 -56.44 8.04 -42.92
CA ARG A 46 -57.66 8.37 -42.20
C ARG A 46 -58.49 9.44 -42.91
N LEU A 47 -57.83 10.47 -43.46
CA LEU A 47 -58.48 11.47 -44.32
C LEU A 47 -59.11 10.80 -45.56
N LEU A 48 -58.40 9.86 -46.19
CA LEU A 48 -58.95 9.10 -47.32
C LEU A 48 -60.13 8.24 -46.89
N ALA A 49 -60.04 7.53 -45.76
CA ALA A 49 -61.15 6.73 -45.23
C ALA A 49 -62.38 7.60 -44.98
N PHE A 50 -62.21 8.82 -44.44
CA PHE A 50 -63.29 9.79 -44.24
C PHE A 50 -63.90 10.30 -45.55
N ILE A 51 -63.09 10.57 -46.58
CA ILE A 51 -63.58 11.04 -47.89
C ILE A 51 -64.43 9.96 -48.59
N PHE A 52 -64.00 8.69 -48.54
CA PHE A 52 -64.70 7.59 -49.21
C PHE A 52 -65.85 7.01 -48.38
N PHE A 53 -65.75 7.08 -47.05
CA PHE A 53 -66.74 6.59 -46.09
C PHE A 53 -66.96 7.66 -45.02
N PRO A 54 -67.81 8.67 -45.29
CA PRO A 54 -68.08 9.75 -44.35
C PRO A 54 -68.66 9.21 -43.04
N ASP A 55 -68.22 9.80 -41.93
CA ASP A 55 -68.69 9.48 -40.59
C ASP A 55 -69.36 10.72 -40.00
N GLU A 56 -70.65 10.63 -39.64
CA GLU A 56 -71.44 11.75 -39.14
C GLU A 56 -70.99 12.22 -37.74
N ASN A 57 -70.18 11.43 -37.04
CA ASN A 57 -69.70 11.72 -35.70
C ASN A 57 -68.40 12.55 -35.67
N ILE A 58 -67.84 12.93 -36.82
CA ILE A 58 -66.56 13.67 -36.91
C ILE A 58 -66.85 15.10 -37.40
N GLU A 59 -66.88 16.05 -36.47
CA GLU A 59 -67.32 17.44 -36.73
C GLU A 59 -66.29 18.28 -37.51
N GLU A 60 -64.98 18.07 -37.31
CA GLU A 60 -63.94 18.79 -38.06
C GLU A 60 -62.80 17.87 -38.55
N MET A 61 -62.37 18.12 -39.80
CA MET A 61 -61.34 17.36 -40.49
C MET A 61 -59.94 17.46 -39.84
N GLY A 62 -59.71 18.49 -39.02
CA GLY A 62 -58.47 18.67 -38.23
C GLY A 62 -58.29 17.64 -37.10
N PHE A 63 -59.39 17.11 -36.55
CA PHE A 63 -59.33 16.10 -35.48
C PHE A 63 -58.82 14.75 -35.98
N LEU A 64 -58.92 14.45 -37.29
CA LEU A 64 -58.46 13.19 -37.86
C LEU A 64 -56.94 13.00 -37.74
N LEU A 65 -56.17 14.08 -37.94
CA LEU A 65 -54.72 14.08 -37.70
C LEU A 65 -54.44 13.95 -36.20
N TRP A 66 -55.18 14.65 -35.35
CA TRP A 66 -55.04 14.58 -33.90
C TRP A 66 -55.33 13.17 -33.35
N HIS A 67 -56.33 12.47 -33.89
CA HIS A 67 -56.62 11.08 -33.52
C HIS A 67 -55.50 10.14 -33.95
N ALA A 68 -54.91 10.33 -35.15
CA ALA A 68 -53.76 9.54 -35.59
C ALA A 68 -52.53 9.76 -34.68
N PHE A 69 -52.33 10.97 -34.17
CA PHE A 69 -51.27 11.26 -33.19
C PHE A 69 -51.48 10.48 -31.88
N PHE A 70 -52.67 10.58 -31.29
CA PHE A 70 -52.99 9.90 -30.04
C PHE A 70 -52.94 8.38 -30.17
N GLN A 71 -53.40 7.82 -31.27
CA GLN A 71 -53.37 6.37 -31.52
C GLN A 71 -51.98 5.80 -31.71
N ILE A 72 -51.05 6.62 -32.18
CA ILE A 72 -49.65 6.21 -32.32
C ILE A 72 -48.96 6.16 -30.95
N ILE A 73 -49.34 7.03 -30.01
CA ILE A 73 -48.72 7.14 -28.68
C ILE A 73 -49.42 6.26 -27.65
N ASP A 74 -50.75 6.19 -27.70
CA ASP A 74 -51.59 5.51 -26.72
C ASP A 74 -52.64 4.63 -27.39
N SER A 75 -52.51 3.32 -27.19
CA SER A 75 -53.47 2.32 -27.67
C SER A 75 -54.85 2.40 -27.01
N GLY A 76 -54.98 3.04 -25.83
CA GLY A 76 -56.25 3.25 -25.15
C GLY A 76 -57.20 4.19 -25.88
N SER A 77 -56.66 5.03 -26.77
CA SER A 77 -57.41 6.05 -27.52
C SER A 77 -58.44 5.49 -28.52
N LEU A 78 -58.43 4.19 -28.83
CA LEU A 78 -59.43 3.57 -29.73
C LEU A 78 -60.85 3.65 -29.16
N ALA A 79 -60.99 3.39 -27.85
CA ALA A 79 -62.28 3.36 -27.18
C ALA A 79 -62.85 4.77 -26.97
N GLU A 80 -61.97 5.77 -26.84
CA GLU A 80 -62.37 7.15 -26.63
C GLU A 80 -62.67 7.89 -27.95
N LEU A 81 -61.86 7.64 -28.98
CA LEU A 81 -61.89 8.44 -30.22
C LEU A 81 -62.64 7.78 -31.39
N ASP A 82 -62.81 6.45 -31.39
CA ASP A 82 -63.40 5.72 -32.54
C ASP A 82 -64.47 4.67 -32.15
N ALA A 83 -64.96 4.66 -30.90
CA ALA A 83 -65.99 3.70 -30.49
C ALA A 83 -67.26 3.78 -31.35
N HIS A 84 -67.65 4.98 -31.74
CA HIS A 84 -68.82 5.26 -32.57
C HIS A 84 -68.51 5.36 -34.07
N SER A 85 -67.24 5.17 -34.46
CA SER A 85 -66.85 5.32 -35.86
C SER A 85 -67.28 4.15 -36.75
N ASN A 86 -67.36 4.43 -38.05
CA ASN A 86 -67.65 3.43 -39.06
C ASN A 86 -66.54 2.34 -39.15
N LEU A 87 -66.85 1.22 -39.80
CA LEU A 87 -65.93 0.06 -39.87
C LEU A 87 -64.58 0.43 -40.51
N ALA A 88 -64.58 1.31 -41.51
CA ALA A 88 -63.37 1.76 -42.20
C ALA A 88 -62.46 2.58 -41.26
N GLY A 89 -63.03 3.52 -40.50
CA GLY A 89 -62.32 4.29 -39.48
C GLY A 89 -61.74 3.41 -38.38
N LYS A 90 -62.52 2.42 -37.90
CA LYS A 90 -62.05 1.43 -36.92
C LYS A 90 -60.88 0.59 -37.42
N LEU A 91 -60.91 0.13 -38.67
CA LEU A 91 -59.81 -0.64 -39.26
C LEU A 91 -58.53 0.20 -39.41
N VAL A 92 -58.66 1.47 -39.84
CA VAL A 92 -57.52 2.41 -39.92
C VAL A 92 -56.98 2.71 -38.52
N ALA A 93 -57.85 2.90 -37.52
CA ALA A 93 -57.45 3.13 -36.14
C ALA A 93 -56.71 1.93 -35.55
N ILE A 94 -57.21 0.70 -35.74
CA ILE A 94 -56.52 -0.54 -35.32
C ILE A 94 -55.14 -0.64 -35.98
N ALA A 95 -55.05 -0.40 -37.29
CA ALA A 95 -53.77 -0.40 -38.00
C ALA A 95 -52.80 0.69 -37.48
N THR A 96 -53.34 1.87 -37.16
CA THR A 96 -52.57 3.00 -36.60
C THR A 96 -52.01 2.63 -35.23
N ILE A 97 -52.81 1.97 -34.38
CA ILE A 97 -52.39 1.51 -33.04
C ILE A 97 -51.34 0.42 -33.14
N PHE A 98 -51.49 -0.58 -34.03
CA PHE A 98 -50.46 -1.60 -34.21
C PHE A 98 -49.13 -0.99 -34.67
N MET A 99 -49.16 -0.07 -35.64
CA MET A 99 -47.96 0.64 -36.07
C MET A 99 -47.38 1.50 -34.94
N GLY A 100 -48.25 2.23 -34.23
CA GLY A 100 -47.92 3.09 -33.10
C GLY A 100 -47.23 2.34 -31.98
N LEU A 101 -47.83 1.25 -31.51
CA LEU A 101 -47.27 0.37 -30.48
C LEU A 101 -45.87 -0.12 -30.85
N VAL A 102 -45.64 -0.52 -32.10
CA VAL A 102 -44.31 -0.96 -32.56
C VAL A 102 -43.31 0.19 -32.50
N LEU A 103 -43.66 1.36 -33.05
CA LEU A 103 -42.74 2.50 -33.15
C LEU A 103 -42.47 3.16 -31.81
N PHE A 104 -43.53 3.40 -31.03
CA PHE A 104 -43.45 4.02 -29.72
C PHE A 104 -42.71 3.12 -28.72
N SER A 105 -43.02 1.82 -28.67
CA SER A 105 -42.30 0.87 -27.80
C SER A 105 -40.83 0.75 -28.20
N SER A 106 -40.52 0.74 -29.50
CA SER A 106 -39.13 0.73 -29.99
C SER A 106 -38.37 2.00 -29.61
N MET A 107 -39.02 3.16 -29.66
CA MET A 107 -38.43 4.43 -29.26
C MET A 107 -38.16 4.49 -27.75
N VAL A 108 -39.13 4.09 -26.92
CA VAL A 108 -38.97 4.01 -25.46
C VAL A 108 -37.84 3.04 -25.11
N ALA A 109 -37.84 1.83 -25.67
CA ALA A 109 -36.79 0.85 -25.44
C ALA A 109 -35.40 1.38 -25.83
N PHE A 110 -35.30 2.08 -26.97
CA PHE A 110 -34.05 2.67 -27.42
C PHE A 110 -33.57 3.79 -26.49
N ILE A 111 -34.47 4.68 -26.04
CA ILE A 111 -34.14 5.77 -25.11
C ILE A 111 -33.62 5.17 -23.79
N THR A 112 -34.33 4.17 -23.23
CA THR A 112 -33.91 3.47 -22.01
C THR A 112 -32.53 2.85 -22.17
N GLN A 113 -32.28 2.13 -23.27
CA GLN A 113 -30.98 1.54 -23.56
C GLN A 113 -29.87 2.60 -23.67
N GLN A 114 -30.11 3.74 -24.33
CA GLN A 114 -29.12 4.82 -24.40
C GLN A 114 -28.87 5.48 -23.05
N PHE A 115 -29.92 5.64 -22.24
CA PHE A 115 -29.79 6.17 -20.88
C PHE A 115 -28.95 5.22 -20.01
N GLU A 116 -29.22 3.92 -20.03
CA GLU A 116 -28.42 2.90 -19.34
C GLU A 116 -26.97 2.87 -19.83
N LEU A 117 -26.73 3.00 -21.15
CA LEU A 117 -25.38 3.12 -21.70
C LEU A 117 -24.66 4.37 -21.18
N ARG A 118 -25.35 5.50 -21.04
CA ARG A 118 -24.77 6.73 -20.46
C ARG A 118 -24.50 6.58 -18.97
N LEU A 119 -25.44 6.01 -18.22
CA LEU A 119 -25.29 5.73 -16.80
C LEU A 119 -24.11 4.78 -16.56
N SER A 120 -23.99 3.71 -17.33
CA SER A 120 -22.87 2.76 -17.23
C SER A 120 -21.52 3.41 -17.58
N ILE A 121 -21.46 4.32 -18.56
CA ILE A 121 -20.21 5.08 -18.84
C ILE A 121 -19.81 5.95 -17.64
N LEU A 122 -20.78 6.58 -16.98
CA LEU A 122 -20.53 7.38 -15.78
C LEU A 122 -20.06 6.49 -14.62
N ARG A 123 -20.69 5.33 -14.43
CA ARG A 123 -20.28 4.35 -13.42
C ARG A 123 -18.86 3.82 -13.65
N LYS A 124 -18.43 3.69 -14.92
CA LYS A 124 -17.06 3.29 -15.32
C LYS A 124 -15.97 4.33 -15.07
N GLY A 125 -16.28 5.47 -14.42
CA GLY A 125 -15.26 6.42 -13.97
C GLY A 125 -14.45 7.08 -15.09
N LYS A 126 -15.00 7.23 -16.30
CA LYS A 126 -14.25 7.80 -17.43
C LYS A 126 -14.06 9.33 -17.37
N SER A 127 -14.63 9.97 -16.36
CA SER A 127 -14.57 11.42 -16.13
C SER A 127 -13.19 11.86 -15.65
N LYS A 128 -12.80 13.08 -16.05
CA LYS A 128 -11.56 13.71 -15.60
C LYS A 128 -11.65 14.04 -14.10
N VAL A 129 -10.58 13.75 -13.37
CA VAL A 129 -10.38 14.16 -11.98
C VAL A 129 -9.91 15.62 -11.99
N LEU A 130 -10.58 16.48 -11.23
CA LEU A 130 -10.31 17.93 -11.18
C LEU A 130 -9.58 18.37 -9.90
N GLU A 131 -9.27 17.41 -9.04
CA GLU A 131 -8.57 17.58 -7.77
C GLU A 131 -7.15 18.11 -7.96
N ARG A 132 -6.60 18.67 -6.88
CA ARG A 132 -5.23 19.17 -6.77
C ARG A 132 -4.67 18.72 -5.43
N ASN A 133 -3.34 18.65 -5.33
CA ASN A 133 -2.64 18.23 -4.11
C ASN A 133 -3.02 16.81 -3.64
N GLN A 134 -3.48 15.96 -4.56
CA GLN A 134 -3.87 14.58 -4.24
C GLN A 134 -2.68 13.62 -4.24
N THR A 135 -2.70 12.60 -3.39
CA THR A 135 -1.81 11.43 -3.58
C THR A 135 -2.39 10.57 -4.70
N VAL A 136 -1.56 10.15 -5.65
CA VAL A 136 -1.98 9.26 -6.74
C VAL A 136 -1.39 7.87 -6.52
N ILE A 137 -2.23 6.84 -6.41
CA ILE A 137 -1.79 5.45 -6.36
C ILE A 137 -2.09 4.81 -7.73
N LEU A 138 -1.05 4.27 -8.38
CA LEU A 138 -1.17 3.58 -9.65
C LEU A 138 -0.97 2.08 -9.46
N GLY A 139 -2.08 1.37 -9.57
CA GLY A 139 -2.22 -0.06 -9.33
C GLY A 139 -3.17 -0.36 -8.17
N PHE A 140 -3.53 -1.64 -8.05
CA PHE A 140 -4.54 -2.11 -7.12
C PHE A 140 -4.19 -3.54 -6.69
N ASP A 141 -3.60 -3.65 -5.50
CA ASP A 141 -3.22 -4.90 -4.84
C ASP A 141 -3.46 -4.77 -3.32
N ILE A 142 -3.11 -5.80 -2.56
CA ILE A 142 -3.27 -5.82 -1.10
C ILE A 142 -2.49 -4.70 -0.38
N ARG A 143 -1.43 -4.15 -1.00
CA ARG A 143 -0.66 -3.03 -0.45
C ARG A 143 -1.37 -1.71 -0.66
N CYS A 144 -2.09 -1.55 -1.76
CA CYS A 144 -2.91 -0.36 -2.01
C CYS A 144 -3.86 -0.07 -0.84
N LEU A 145 -4.48 -1.11 -0.25
CA LEU A 145 -5.32 -0.97 0.94
C LEU A 145 -4.52 -0.44 2.14
N GLU A 146 -3.39 -1.07 2.47
CA GLU A 146 -2.56 -0.68 3.62
C GLU A 146 -1.97 0.73 3.45
N ILE A 147 -1.53 1.10 2.25
CA ILE A 147 -1.07 2.46 1.94
C ILE A 147 -2.19 3.48 2.17
N ILE A 148 -3.42 3.18 1.74
CA ILE A 148 -4.56 4.09 1.95
C ILE A 148 -4.91 4.23 3.43
N LYS A 149 -4.82 3.16 4.24
CA LYS A 149 -5.03 3.25 5.70
C LYS A 149 -4.08 4.25 6.33
N GLU A 150 -2.80 4.17 5.99
CA GLU A 150 -1.76 5.07 6.49
C GLU A 150 -1.96 6.50 6.00
N LEU A 151 -2.33 6.68 4.72
CA LEU A 151 -2.67 8.01 4.21
C LEU A 151 -3.91 8.60 4.86
N ILE A 152 -4.90 7.80 5.28
CA ILE A 152 -6.08 8.31 6.00
C ILE A 152 -5.64 8.95 7.32
N GLU A 153 -4.74 8.30 8.05
CA GLU A 153 -4.20 8.84 9.31
C GLU A 153 -3.33 10.08 9.06
N ALA A 154 -2.42 10.04 8.07
CA ALA A 154 -1.61 11.20 7.67
C ALA A 154 -2.45 12.44 7.32
N ASN A 155 -3.64 12.22 6.75
CA ASN A 155 -4.54 13.27 6.31
C ASN A 155 -5.58 13.67 7.37
N ALA A 156 -5.51 13.15 8.61
CA ALA A 156 -6.48 13.43 9.65
C ALA A 156 -6.56 14.94 10.02
N SER A 157 -5.43 15.65 9.91
CA SER A 157 -5.32 17.10 10.11
C SER A 157 -5.84 17.91 8.91
N GLU A 158 -5.95 17.29 7.74
CA GLU A 158 -6.39 17.92 6.50
C GLU A 158 -7.92 17.98 6.41
N LYS A 159 -8.45 19.14 6.02
CA LYS A 159 -9.91 19.34 5.92
C LYS A 159 -10.55 18.59 4.75
N ASP A 160 -9.78 18.36 3.69
CA ASP A 160 -10.30 17.87 2.42
C ASP A 160 -9.28 17.06 1.59
N ALA A 161 -8.69 16.04 2.21
CA ALA A 161 -7.67 15.24 1.55
C ALA A 161 -8.24 14.33 0.45
N VAL A 162 -7.43 14.06 -0.57
CA VAL A 162 -7.82 13.24 -1.71
C VAL A 162 -6.74 12.22 -2.05
N VAL A 163 -7.16 10.96 -2.16
CA VAL A 163 -6.37 9.88 -2.72
C VAL A 163 -7.02 9.38 -4.01
N VAL A 164 -6.29 9.43 -5.12
CA VAL A 164 -6.77 8.95 -6.43
C VAL A 164 -6.12 7.61 -6.73
N VAL A 165 -6.93 6.57 -6.90
CA VAL A 165 -6.48 5.22 -7.25
C VAL A 165 -6.78 4.96 -8.72
N MET A 166 -5.77 4.59 -9.51
CA MET A 166 -5.98 4.19 -10.90
C MET A 166 -5.36 2.83 -11.20
N ALA A 167 -6.17 1.90 -11.71
CA ALA A 167 -5.71 0.56 -12.08
C ALA A 167 -6.44 0.00 -13.31
N ASP A 168 -5.92 -1.09 -13.87
CA ASP A 168 -6.58 -1.88 -14.91
C ASP A 168 -7.65 -2.82 -14.30
N ARG A 169 -8.58 -2.21 -13.55
CA ARG A 169 -9.69 -2.84 -12.83
C ARG A 169 -10.95 -2.01 -13.05
N GLU A 170 -12.11 -2.64 -13.02
CA GLU A 170 -13.37 -1.90 -13.12
C GLU A 170 -13.56 -1.02 -11.88
N LYS A 171 -14.00 0.23 -12.06
CA LYS A 171 -14.14 1.20 -10.97
C LYS A 171 -15.06 0.68 -9.85
N GLU A 172 -16.17 0.03 -10.22
CA GLU A 172 -17.16 -0.47 -9.27
C GLU A 172 -16.55 -1.50 -8.32
N GLU A 173 -15.74 -2.42 -8.83
CA GLU A 173 -15.02 -3.42 -8.03
C GLU A 173 -14.06 -2.76 -7.02
N MET A 174 -13.34 -1.72 -7.44
CA MET A 174 -12.43 -0.99 -6.56
C MET A 174 -13.19 -0.20 -5.47
N ASP A 175 -14.28 0.47 -5.84
CA ASP A 175 -15.11 1.23 -4.90
C ASP A 175 -15.75 0.31 -3.84
N ASP A 176 -16.33 -0.81 -4.27
CA ASP A 176 -16.94 -1.79 -3.37
C ASP A 176 -15.90 -2.38 -2.42
N TYR A 177 -14.71 -2.72 -2.93
CA TYR A 177 -13.60 -3.22 -2.11
C TYR A 177 -13.18 -2.23 -1.02
N PHE A 178 -12.96 -0.95 -1.37
CA PHE A 178 -12.59 0.06 -0.38
C PHE A 178 -13.74 0.34 0.60
N HIS A 179 -14.99 0.33 0.15
CA HIS A 179 -16.14 0.54 1.05
C HIS A 179 -16.27 -0.57 2.10
N GLU A 180 -15.99 -1.82 1.72
CA GLU A 180 -16.01 -2.98 2.63
C GLU A 180 -14.85 -2.97 3.62
N HIS A 181 -13.64 -2.60 3.18
CA HIS A 181 -12.42 -2.73 3.99
C HIS A 181 -12.00 -1.42 4.70
N LEU A 182 -12.53 -0.27 4.29
CA LEU A 182 -12.26 1.06 4.86
C LEU A 182 -13.57 1.76 5.26
N PRO A 183 -14.25 1.27 6.31
CA PRO A 183 -15.54 1.83 6.73
C PRO A 183 -15.45 3.28 7.24
N ASN A 184 -14.28 3.69 7.74
CA ASN A 184 -14.00 5.05 8.17
C ASN A 184 -12.80 5.60 7.39
N THR A 185 -13.03 6.63 6.60
CA THR A 185 -12.01 7.34 5.81
C THR A 185 -11.71 8.74 6.34
N GLN A 186 -12.28 9.09 7.50
CA GLN A 186 -12.17 10.41 8.12
C GLN A 186 -12.48 11.55 7.11
N THR A 187 -11.53 12.45 6.85
CA THR A 187 -11.62 13.54 5.87
C THR A 187 -11.13 13.15 4.47
N THR A 188 -10.58 11.95 4.31
CA THR A 188 -9.93 11.52 3.07
C THR A 188 -10.94 10.96 2.07
N ARG A 189 -11.02 11.57 0.89
CA ARG A 189 -11.81 11.02 -0.23
C ARG A 189 -10.99 10.11 -1.12
N ILE A 190 -11.48 8.90 -1.32
CA ILE A 190 -10.91 7.92 -2.24
C ILE A 190 -11.62 8.02 -3.59
N ILE A 191 -10.87 8.25 -4.67
CA ILE A 191 -11.40 8.39 -6.03
C ILE A 191 -10.79 7.33 -6.94
N CYS A 192 -11.57 6.32 -7.31
CA CYS A 192 -11.12 5.25 -8.19
C CYS A 192 -11.32 5.57 -9.67
N ARG A 193 -10.37 5.16 -10.53
CA ARG A 193 -10.42 5.33 -11.99
C ARG A 193 -9.85 4.10 -12.71
N THR A 194 -10.50 3.69 -13.79
CA THR A 194 -9.98 2.62 -14.64
C THR A 194 -8.99 3.18 -15.66
N GLY A 195 -7.78 2.62 -15.70
CA GLY A 195 -6.76 3.00 -16.68
C GLY A 195 -5.40 2.36 -16.44
N LEU A 196 -4.58 2.31 -17.49
CA LEU A 196 -3.21 1.82 -17.42
C LEU A 196 -2.26 2.93 -16.97
N ALA A 197 -1.42 2.64 -15.97
CA ALA A 197 -0.38 3.55 -15.47
C ALA A 197 0.60 4.01 -16.58
N SER A 198 0.84 3.15 -17.58
CA SER A 198 1.72 3.44 -18.71
C SER A 198 1.05 4.27 -19.83
N SER A 199 -0.18 4.73 -19.64
CA SER A 199 -0.91 5.53 -20.64
C SER A 199 -0.90 7.03 -20.29
N PRO A 200 -0.17 7.88 -21.05
CA PRO A 200 -0.17 9.33 -20.85
C PRO A 200 -1.57 9.96 -20.90
N GLN A 201 -2.49 9.39 -21.67
CA GLN A 201 -3.88 9.86 -21.72
C GLN A 201 -4.64 9.54 -20.44
N ALA A 202 -4.42 8.39 -19.82
CA ALA A 202 -5.03 8.02 -18.55
C ALA A 202 -4.47 8.88 -17.40
N LEU A 203 -3.15 9.09 -17.38
CA LEU A 203 -2.47 9.97 -16.43
C LEU A 203 -2.99 11.42 -16.49
N ARG A 204 -3.23 11.96 -17.70
CA ARG A 204 -3.87 13.28 -17.87
C ARG A 204 -5.32 13.34 -17.37
N LYS A 205 -6.03 12.21 -17.35
CA LYS A 205 -7.41 12.16 -16.83
C LYS A 205 -7.44 12.21 -15.31
N ILE A 206 -6.42 11.70 -14.64
CA ILE A 206 -6.32 11.75 -13.18
C ILE A 206 -5.57 12.98 -12.66
N SER A 207 -5.19 13.90 -13.56
CA SER A 207 -4.45 15.12 -13.26
C SER A 207 -3.16 14.85 -12.47
N VAL A 208 -2.37 13.85 -12.91
CA VAL A 208 -1.11 13.47 -12.25
C VAL A 208 -0.13 14.65 -12.13
N ASP A 209 -0.20 15.61 -13.04
CA ASP A 209 0.58 16.85 -13.06
C ASP A 209 0.27 17.81 -11.88
N LYS A 210 -0.78 17.53 -11.12
CA LYS A 210 -1.22 18.35 -9.97
C LYS A 210 -1.25 17.57 -8.66
N GLY A 211 -0.80 16.32 -8.67
CA GLY A 211 -0.70 15.50 -7.48
C GLY A 211 0.47 15.93 -6.62
N ARG A 212 0.38 15.69 -5.30
CA ARG A 212 1.50 15.90 -4.37
C ARG A 212 2.59 14.85 -4.56
N SER A 213 2.18 13.61 -4.78
CA SER A 213 3.07 12.45 -4.99
C SER A 213 2.37 11.35 -5.78
N VAL A 214 3.16 10.42 -6.32
CA VAL A 214 2.68 9.25 -7.05
C VAL A 214 3.30 7.98 -6.48
N ILE A 215 2.47 7.04 -6.05
CA ILE A 215 2.86 5.72 -5.57
C ILE A 215 2.61 4.69 -6.68
N LEU A 216 3.65 3.97 -7.09
CA LEU A 216 3.58 2.90 -8.07
C LEU A 216 3.65 1.53 -7.39
N THR A 217 2.53 0.80 -7.36
CA THR A 217 2.54 -0.60 -6.92
C THR A 217 2.97 -1.50 -8.07
N ASN A 218 4.02 -2.30 -7.86
CA ASN A 218 4.47 -3.25 -8.88
C ASN A 218 3.41 -4.35 -9.07
N PRO A 219 2.91 -4.57 -10.31
CA PRO A 219 1.84 -5.53 -10.55
C PRO A 219 2.28 -6.99 -10.37
N SER A 220 3.59 -7.25 -10.27
CA SER A 220 4.10 -8.59 -9.99
C SER A 220 4.08 -8.89 -8.50
N PRO A 221 3.45 -10.01 -8.07
CA PRO A 221 3.49 -10.46 -6.69
C PRO A 221 4.92 -10.70 -6.19
N GLN A 222 5.14 -10.53 -4.89
CA GLN A 222 6.45 -10.75 -4.26
C GLN A 222 6.95 -12.19 -4.43
N VAL A 223 6.05 -13.16 -4.52
CA VAL A 223 6.35 -14.60 -4.62
C VAL A 223 6.46 -15.09 -6.06
N ALA A 224 6.32 -14.20 -7.04
CA ALA A 224 6.37 -14.54 -8.45
C ALA A 224 7.78 -14.95 -8.90
N THR A 225 7.85 -15.72 -9.98
CA THR A 225 9.14 -16.09 -10.59
C THR A 225 9.91 -14.86 -11.06
N ASN A 226 11.24 -14.97 -11.17
CA ASN A 226 12.09 -13.87 -11.66
C ASN A 226 11.65 -13.34 -13.03
N ALA A 227 11.18 -14.20 -13.93
CA ALA A 227 10.70 -13.78 -15.24
C ALA A 227 9.49 -12.84 -15.14
N VAL A 228 8.54 -13.15 -14.25
CA VAL A 228 7.36 -12.32 -13.99
C VAL A 228 7.78 -11.01 -13.31
N LYS A 229 8.62 -11.07 -12.28
CA LYS A 229 9.16 -9.89 -11.58
C LYS A 229 9.84 -8.90 -12.52
N ILE A 230 10.65 -9.40 -13.46
CA ILE A 230 11.31 -8.58 -14.49
C ILE A 230 10.27 -7.85 -15.36
N GLN A 231 9.20 -8.53 -15.76
CA GLN A 231 8.11 -7.89 -16.52
C GLN A 231 7.37 -6.84 -15.69
N GLY A 232 7.18 -7.07 -14.40
CA GLY A 232 6.66 -6.08 -13.45
C GLY A 232 7.52 -4.82 -13.40
N ASP A 233 8.83 -4.99 -13.24
CA ASP A 233 9.79 -3.86 -13.23
C ASP A 233 9.75 -3.06 -14.53
N TYR A 234 9.67 -3.73 -15.69
CA TYR A 234 9.54 -3.04 -16.98
C TYR A 234 8.24 -2.24 -17.10
N GLN A 235 7.14 -2.73 -16.52
CA GLN A 235 5.89 -1.97 -16.46
C GLN A 235 6.01 -0.74 -15.57
N ILE A 236 6.70 -0.85 -14.44
CA ILE A 236 6.99 0.28 -13.55
C ILE A 236 7.85 1.33 -14.25
N LEU A 237 8.98 0.92 -14.87
CA LEU A 237 9.83 1.83 -15.64
C LEU A 237 9.03 2.56 -16.74
N LYS A 238 8.18 1.83 -17.46
CA LYS A 238 7.31 2.41 -18.49
C LYS A 238 6.29 3.40 -17.89
N ALA A 239 5.76 3.14 -16.69
CA ALA A 239 4.86 4.06 -16.00
C ALA A 239 5.59 5.34 -15.57
N ILE A 240 6.80 5.24 -15.01
CA ILE A 240 7.64 6.40 -14.66
C ILE A 240 7.91 7.25 -15.90
N MET A 241 8.30 6.64 -17.03
CA MET A 241 8.47 7.35 -18.30
C MET A 241 7.17 8.02 -18.78
N ALA A 242 6.03 7.36 -18.61
CA ALA A 242 4.74 7.93 -18.99
C ALA A 242 4.38 9.16 -18.13
N ILE A 243 4.66 9.13 -16.82
CA ILE A 243 4.48 10.26 -15.91
C ILE A 243 5.40 11.42 -16.31
N SER A 244 6.69 11.15 -16.53
CA SER A 244 7.66 12.14 -17.02
C SER A 244 7.20 12.77 -18.34
N SER A 245 6.66 11.98 -19.28
CA SER A 245 6.14 12.51 -20.57
C SER A 245 4.93 13.44 -20.45
N VAL A 246 4.17 13.36 -19.35
CA VAL A 246 2.98 14.18 -19.09
C VAL A 246 3.32 15.44 -18.31
N THR A 247 4.24 15.32 -17.35
CA THR A 247 4.57 16.36 -16.36
C THR A 247 5.81 17.17 -16.75
N GLY A 248 6.74 16.57 -17.50
CA GLY A 248 8.11 17.03 -17.66
C GLY A 248 8.98 16.63 -16.47
N GLU A 249 10.27 16.39 -16.68
CA GLU A 249 11.20 15.90 -15.64
C GLU A 249 11.25 16.84 -14.42
N ASP A 250 11.37 18.16 -14.63
CA ASP A 250 11.52 19.14 -13.55
C ASP A 250 10.27 19.30 -12.68
N LYS A 251 9.08 19.16 -13.29
CA LYS A 251 7.78 19.36 -12.64
C LYS A 251 7.11 18.04 -12.25
N MET A 252 7.83 16.94 -12.38
CA MET A 252 7.36 15.63 -11.99
C MET A 252 7.14 15.63 -10.47
N PRO A 253 5.93 15.25 -9.99
CA PRO A 253 5.75 14.99 -8.56
C PRO A 253 6.67 13.83 -8.14
N PRO A 254 7.09 13.76 -6.87
CA PRO A 254 7.81 12.61 -6.33
C PRO A 254 7.10 11.31 -6.69
N VAL A 255 7.85 10.34 -7.23
CA VAL A 255 7.36 9.03 -7.62
C VAL A 255 8.04 7.96 -6.79
N ILE A 256 7.24 7.25 -6.00
CA ILE A 256 7.68 6.21 -5.09
C ILE A 256 7.34 4.87 -5.74
N ALA A 257 8.35 4.04 -5.96
CA ALA A 257 8.17 2.78 -6.67
C ALA A 257 8.97 1.64 -6.03
N LYS A 258 8.42 0.44 -6.10
CA LYS A 258 9.16 -0.78 -5.76
C LYS A 258 9.62 -1.49 -7.03
N LEU A 259 10.90 -1.83 -7.06
CA LEU A 259 11.54 -2.57 -8.15
C LEU A 259 12.37 -3.71 -7.57
N PHE A 260 12.23 -4.89 -8.17
CA PHE A 260 12.85 -6.12 -7.65
C PHE A 260 14.35 -6.23 -7.91
N PHE A 261 14.84 -5.59 -8.98
CA PHE A 261 16.23 -5.73 -9.41
C PHE A 261 16.95 -4.39 -9.37
N GLU A 262 18.16 -4.40 -8.79
CA GLU A 262 19.04 -3.24 -8.63
C GLU A 262 19.26 -2.46 -9.94
N ARG A 263 19.61 -3.16 -11.02
CA ARG A 263 19.78 -2.53 -12.34
C ARG A 263 18.56 -1.73 -12.78
N ASN A 264 17.35 -2.21 -12.48
CA ASN A 264 16.13 -1.50 -12.84
C ASN A 264 15.86 -0.33 -11.90
N ARG A 265 16.23 -0.43 -10.62
CA ARG A 265 16.21 0.70 -9.66
C ARG A 265 17.11 1.84 -10.14
N ASP A 266 18.32 1.52 -10.58
CA ASP A 266 19.26 2.53 -11.09
C ASP A 266 18.74 3.21 -12.36
N LEU A 267 18.16 2.42 -13.27
CA LEU A 267 17.50 2.96 -14.47
C LEU A 267 16.33 3.88 -14.10
N ALA A 268 15.52 3.51 -13.09
CA ALA A 268 14.39 4.32 -12.65
C ALA A 268 14.83 5.66 -12.06
N ARG A 269 15.85 5.67 -11.18
CA ARG A 269 16.45 6.91 -10.64
C ARG A 269 16.98 7.82 -11.75
N GLY A 270 17.53 7.23 -12.81
CA GLY A 270 18.05 7.97 -13.96
C GLY A 270 16.99 8.61 -14.87
N ILE A 271 15.70 8.24 -14.77
CA ILE A 271 14.64 8.84 -15.61
C ILE A 271 14.32 10.28 -15.18
N ALA A 272 14.29 10.54 -13.87
CA ALA A 272 14.08 11.87 -13.32
C ALA A 272 14.85 11.98 -11.99
N PRO A 273 16.12 12.42 -12.03
CA PRO A 273 16.98 12.52 -10.85
C PRO A 273 16.34 13.37 -9.75
N GLY A 274 16.37 12.89 -8.50
CA GLY A 274 15.77 13.56 -7.34
C GLY A 274 14.24 13.54 -7.30
N LYS A 275 13.55 12.97 -8.29
CA LYS A 275 12.08 12.83 -8.30
C LYS A 275 11.60 11.39 -8.14
N VAL A 276 12.46 10.40 -8.39
CA VAL A 276 12.08 8.98 -8.31
C VAL A 276 12.77 8.34 -7.12
N VAL A 277 11.97 7.92 -6.14
CA VAL A 277 12.40 7.14 -4.98
C VAL A 277 12.08 5.66 -5.23
N VAL A 278 13.07 4.80 -5.05
CA VAL A 278 12.93 3.36 -5.33
C VAL A 278 13.29 2.53 -4.12
N LEU A 279 12.40 1.61 -3.75
CA LEU A 279 12.58 0.73 -2.59
C LEU A 279 13.08 -0.65 -2.99
N ASP A 280 14.04 -1.17 -2.22
CA ASP A 280 14.42 -2.58 -2.21
C ASP A 280 13.76 -3.31 -1.04
N GLU A 281 12.56 -3.83 -1.29
CA GLU A 281 11.79 -4.56 -0.29
C GLU A 281 12.51 -5.81 0.24
N ASP A 282 13.21 -6.57 -0.62
CA ASP A 282 13.89 -7.80 -0.18
C ASP A 282 15.00 -7.47 0.82
N LEU A 283 15.75 -6.38 0.58
CA LEU A 283 16.81 -5.91 1.47
C LEU A 283 16.27 -5.39 2.80
N ILE A 284 15.29 -4.48 2.77
CA ILE A 284 14.74 -3.87 3.98
C ILE A 284 14.11 -4.94 4.88
N LEU A 285 13.28 -5.83 4.32
CA LEU A 285 12.66 -6.90 5.10
C LEU A 285 13.68 -7.90 5.65
N ALA A 286 14.74 -8.22 4.89
CA ALA A 286 15.79 -9.11 5.38
C ALA A 286 16.49 -8.50 6.60
N LYS A 287 16.88 -7.22 6.55
CA LYS A 287 17.51 -6.52 7.67
C LYS A 287 16.63 -6.48 8.90
N ILE A 288 15.35 -6.11 8.74
CA ILE A 288 14.38 -6.12 9.84
C ILE A 288 14.23 -7.54 10.42
N LEU A 289 14.18 -8.59 9.58
CA LEU A 289 14.09 -9.97 10.05
C LEU A 289 15.34 -10.42 10.84
N VAL A 290 16.54 -9.99 10.45
CA VAL A 290 17.78 -10.29 11.21
C VAL A 290 17.78 -9.58 12.55
N GLN A 291 17.45 -8.30 12.57
CA GLN A 291 17.49 -7.53 13.82
C GLN A 291 16.38 -7.99 14.78
N THR A 292 15.17 -8.21 14.28
CA THR A 292 14.04 -8.66 15.11
C THR A 292 14.17 -10.12 15.56
N SER A 293 14.99 -10.93 14.89
CA SER A 293 15.28 -12.30 15.35
C SER A 293 16.30 -12.35 16.49
N ARG A 294 17.13 -11.33 16.63
CA ARG A 294 18.16 -11.26 17.69
C ARG A 294 17.59 -10.64 18.96
N ILE A 295 16.64 -9.73 18.79
CA ILE A 295 16.12 -8.88 19.87
C ILE A 295 14.59 -8.99 19.97
N PRO A 296 14.06 -9.73 20.96
CA PRO A 296 12.62 -9.88 21.18
C PRO A 296 11.86 -8.56 21.32
N GLY A 297 10.76 -8.43 20.59
CA GLY A 297 9.89 -7.25 20.60
C GLY A 297 10.43 -6.04 19.83
N LEU A 298 11.59 -6.13 19.17
CA LEU A 298 12.06 -5.08 18.27
C LEU A 298 11.13 -4.88 17.06
N SER A 299 10.42 -5.94 16.64
CA SER A 299 9.42 -5.85 15.56
C SER A 299 8.28 -4.88 15.90
N LEU A 300 7.93 -4.79 17.19
CA LEU A 300 6.90 -3.88 17.67
C LEU A 300 7.40 -2.43 17.66
N VAL A 301 8.65 -2.18 18.04
CA VAL A 301 9.28 -0.85 17.94
C VAL A 301 9.26 -0.39 16.48
N TYR A 302 9.74 -1.24 15.57
CA TYR A 302 9.66 -0.97 14.14
C TYR A 302 8.23 -0.65 13.67
N SER A 303 7.23 -1.38 14.17
CA SER A 303 5.83 -1.16 13.76
C SER A 303 5.24 0.19 14.22
N GLN A 304 5.83 0.80 15.25
CA GLN A 304 5.44 2.10 15.81
C GLN A 304 6.21 3.28 15.20
N LEU A 305 7.42 3.04 14.69
CA LEU A 305 8.24 4.08 14.02
C LEU A 305 7.96 4.21 12.52
N VAL A 306 7.49 3.11 11.92
CA VAL A 306 7.17 3.05 10.50
C VAL A 306 5.67 3.23 10.34
N GLY A 307 5.25 4.29 9.63
CA GLY A 307 3.84 4.66 9.36
C GLY A 307 3.35 5.88 10.14
N PHE A 308 2.07 6.22 9.98
CA PHE A 308 1.43 7.37 10.62
C PHE A 308 0.65 7.00 11.90
N VAL A 309 0.60 5.71 12.23
CA VAL A 309 0.04 5.24 13.50
C VAL A 309 1.14 5.16 14.54
N GLY A 310 1.21 6.15 15.43
CA GLY A 310 2.20 6.21 16.50
C GLY A 310 3.13 7.41 16.34
N ASP A 311 4.43 7.14 16.20
CA ASP A 311 5.46 8.17 16.13
C ASP A 311 6.14 8.15 14.76
N GLU A 312 6.40 9.34 14.23
CA GLU A 312 6.88 9.57 12.88
C GLU A 312 8.25 10.28 12.87
N ILE A 313 8.91 10.23 11.71
CA ILE A 313 10.20 10.88 11.49
C ILE A 313 9.97 12.18 10.72
N TYR A 314 10.46 13.29 11.27
CA TYR A 314 10.36 14.62 10.69
C TYR A 314 11.72 15.30 10.59
N PHE A 315 11.84 16.20 9.61
CA PHE A 315 12.93 17.17 9.54
C PHE A 315 12.46 18.51 10.14
N ALA A 316 13.24 19.04 11.07
CA ALA A 316 12.93 20.28 11.76
C ALA A 316 14.08 21.29 11.66
N GLU A 317 13.80 22.50 11.20
CA GLU A 317 14.79 23.58 11.14
C GLU A 317 15.27 23.95 12.55
N ILE A 318 16.58 23.91 12.77
CA ILE A 318 17.17 24.21 14.08
C ILE A 318 17.16 25.73 14.31
N PRO A 319 16.51 26.24 15.37
CA PRO A 319 16.46 27.68 15.64
C PRO A 319 17.82 28.29 15.99
N LYS A 320 17.96 29.59 15.72
CA LYS A 320 19.22 30.34 15.93
C LYS A 320 19.79 30.28 17.35
N PHE A 321 18.93 30.15 18.37
CA PHE A 321 19.36 30.09 19.77
C PHE A 321 19.97 28.73 20.15
N ILE A 322 19.80 27.70 19.31
CA ILE A 322 20.41 26.38 19.48
C ILE A 322 21.78 26.29 18.78
N TRP A 323 22.03 27.09 17.74
CA TRP A 323 23.30 27.06 17.00
C TRP A 323 24.52 27.24 17.92
N GLY A 324 25.58 26.48 17.66
CA GLY A 324 26.79 26.44 18.47
C GLY A 324 26.69 25.59 19.75
N LYS A 325 25.50 25.11 20.14
CA LYS A 325 25.37 24.01 21.10
C LYS A 325 25.75 22.68 20.44
N ASN A 326 25.97 21.66 21.25
CA ASN A 326 26.19 20.31 20.75
C ASN A 326 24.87 19.53 20.63
N PHE A 327 24.90 18.44 19.85
CA PHE A 327 23.75 17.58 19.62
C PHE A 327 23.16 17.01 20.92
N GLY A 328 24.01 16.55 21.85
CA GLY A 328 23.57 15.99 23.13
C GLY A 328 22.77 17.00 23.97
N GLN A 329 23.17 18.28 23.96
CA GLN A 329 22.46 19.36 24.63
C GLN A 329 21.10 19.65 23.96
N MET A 330 21.04 19.63 22.62
CA MET A 330 19.81 19.88 21.87
C MET A 330 18.70 18.89 22.23
N GLN A 331 19.02 17.64 22.57
CA GLN A 331 18.01 16.65 22.94
C GLN A 331 17.15 17.08 24.15
N PHE A 332 17.70 17.88 25.06
CA PHE A 332 17.00 18.40 26.25
C PHE A 332 16.23 19.71 25.99
N HIS A 333 16.25 20.22 24.76
CA HIS A 333 15.46 21.38 24.32
C HIS A 333 14.10 21.00 23.71
N PHE A 334 13.66 19.75 23.90
CA PHE A 334 12.37 19.21 23.46
C PHE A 334 11.60 18.58 24.62
N GLN A 335 10.27 18.73 24.63
CA GLN A 335 9.41 18.11 25.65
C GLN A 335 8.88 16.73 25.23
N SER A 336 8.25 16.64 24.06
CA SER A 336 7.51 15.44 23.62
C SER A 336 8.01 14.89 22.29
N SER A 337 9.25 15.21 21.90
CA SER A 337 9.89 14.68 20.69
C SER A 337 11.37 14.42 20.93
N VAL A 338 11.99 13.51 20.19
CA VAL A 338 13.40 13.14 20.41
C VAL A 338 14.19 13.32 19.12
N PRO A 339 15.18 14.23 19.07
CA PRO A 339 16.08 14.30 17.94
C PRO A 339 17.01 13.08 17.92
N ILE A 340 16.98 12.36 16.81
CA ILE A 340 17.74 11.13 16.56
C ILE A 340 18.90 11.32 15.60
N GLY A 341 18.95 12.45 14.90
CA GLY A 341 20.00 12.73 13.94
C GLY A 341 20.02 14.16 13.44
N LEU A 342 20.88 14.40 12.46
CA LEU A 342 21.05 15.70 11.79
C LEU A 342 21.08 15.51 10.28
N ARG A 343 20.47 16.46 9.57
CA ARG A 343 20.68 16.67 8.14
C ARG A 343 21.54 17.91 7.96
N ARG A 344 22.68 17.73 7.29
CA ARG A 344 23.58 18.82 6.88
C ARG A 344 23.67 18.84 5.36
N SER A 345 22.99 19.79 4.74
CA SER A 345 22.78 19.76 3.28
C SER A 345 22.10 18.44 2.88
N ASP A 346 22.71 17.63 2.00
CA ASP A 346 22.17 16.32 1.58
C ASP A 346 22.67 15.14 2.43
N LEU A 347 23.52 15.39 3.44
CA LEU A 347 24.07 14.34 4.30
C LEU A 347 23.17 14.10 5.52
N ILE A 348 22.64 12.88 5.61
CA ILE A 348 21.96 12.37 6.80
C ILE A 348 22.99 11.75 7.75
N MET A 349 22.87 12.06 9.03
CA MET A 349 23.67 11.47 10.11
C MET A 349 22.73 11.07 11.24
N LEU A 350 22.41 9.79 11.34
CA LEU A 350 21.74 9.24 12.53
C LEU A 350 22.75 9.00 13.65
N ASN A 351 22.30 9.14 14.90
CA ASN A 351 23.14 9.02 16.10
C ASN A 351 24.48 9.80 16.02
N PRO A 352 24.46 11.11 15.71
CA PRO A 352 25.67 11.89 15.72
C PRO A 352 26.25 11.95 17.13
N LYS A 353 27.57 12.05 17.24
CA LYS A 353 28.25 12.10 18.54
C LYS A 353 27.66 13.21 19.43
N PRO A 354 27.52 13.01 20.74
CA PRO A 354 26.91 14.01 21.62
C PRO A 354 27.60 15.38 21.58
N ASP A 355 28.89 15.43 21.28
CA ASP A 355 29.70 16.65 21.16
C ASP A 355 29.68 17.31 19.77
N THR A 356 28.97 16.73 18.80
CA THR A 356 28.79 17.29 17.45
C THR A 356 28.17 18.68 17.52
N ILE A 357 28.86 19.69 16.98
CA ILE A 357 28.41 21.09 17.01
C ILE A 357 27.37 21.36 15.93
N LEU A 358 26.28 22.00 16.34
CA LEU A 358 25.16 22.38 15.47
C LEU A 358 25.49 23.69 14.74
N GLU A 359 25.40 23.66 13.41
CA GLU A 359 25.75 24.75 12.51
C GLU A 359 24.50 25.45 11.95
N GLU A 360 24.69 26.65 11.38
CA GLU A 360 23.62 27.35 10.66
C GLU A 360 23.24 26.55 9.40
N GLY A 361 21.95 26.25 9.26
CA GLY A 361 21.42 25.45 8.15
C GLY A 361 21.36 23.95 8.40
N ASP A 362 21.81 23.47 9.57
CA ASP A 362 21.52 22.10 10.01
C ASP A 362 20.02 21.95 10.31
N GLU A 363 19.46 20.80 9.96
CA GLU A 363 18.10 20.38 10.34
C GLU A 363 18.19 19.19 11.29
N ALA A 364 17.35 19.17 12.32
CA ALA A 364 17.22 18.04 13.22
C ALA A 364 16.32 16.97 12.59
N ILE A 365 16.74 15.72 12.69
CA ILE A 365 15.90 14.56 12.38
C ILE A 365 15.27 14.12 13.69
N VAL A 366 13.94 14.20 13.79
CA VAL A 366 13.20 14.10 15.06
C VAL A 366 12.13 13.03 14.97
N ILE A 367 12.01 12.21 16.01
CA ILE A 367 10.84 11.36 16.22
C ILE A 367 9.78 12.17 17.00
N ALA A 368 8.56 12.26 16.45
CA ALA A 368 7.44 12.97 17.06
C ALA A 368 6.10 12.33 16.67
N GLU A 369 5.07 12.49 17.49
CA GLU A 369 3.71 11.97 17.21
C GLU A 369 3.07 12.69 16.00
N ASP A 370 3.36 13.99 15.83
CA ASP A 370 2.81 14.84 14.77
C ASP A 370 3.74 16.06 14.60
N ASP A 371 3.78 16.65 13.40
CA ASP A 371 4.64 17.81 13.09
C ASP A 371 4.35 19.01 14.01
N SER A 372 3.09 19.18 14.42
CA SER A 372 2.66 20.25 15.32
C SER A 372 3.19 20.09 16.75
N THR A 373 3.70 18.91 17.12
CA THR A 373 4.27 18.64 18.46
C THR A 373 5.76 18.98 18.56
N ILE A 374 6.40 19.32 17.42
CA ILE A 374 7.82 19.65 17.36
C ILE A 374 8.04 21.08 17.86
N HIS A 375 8.50 21.20 19.09
CA HIS A 375 8.76 22.47 19.75
C HIS A 375 10.15 22.53 20.36
N PHE A 376 10.93 23.52 19.92
CA PHE A 376 12.21 23.88 20.52
C PHE A 376 12.02 24.91 21.63
N PHE A 377 12.53 24.61 22.82
CA PHE A 377 12.50 25.53 23.95
C PHE A 377 13.82 26.28 24.08
N GLU A 378 13.80 27.59 24.36
CA GLU A 378 15.05 28.38 24.51
C GLU A 378 15.94 27.89 25.66
N GLN A 379 15.31 27.44 26.74
CA GLN A 379 15.97 26.79 27.87
C GLN A 379 15.72 25.28 27.82
N PRO A 380 16.66 24.45 28.32
CA PRO A 380 16.40 23.03 28.48
C PRO A 380 15.14 22.80 29.31
N VAL A 381 14.26 21.90 28.86
CA VAL A 381 13.00 21.60 29.57
C VAL A 381 13.25 20.89 30.90
N VAL A 382 14.35 20.15 30.97
CA VAL A 382 14.85 19.49 32.17
C VAL A 382 16.37 19.46 32.12
N VAL A 383 16.99 19.47 33.30
CA VAL A 383 18.43 19.27 33.45
C VAL A 383 18.65 17.86 33.97
N PRO A 384 19.24 16.94 33.18
CA PRO A 384 19.50 15.58 33.64
C PRO A 384 20.56 15.56 34.75
N THR A 385 20.47 14.54 35.60
CA THR A 385 21.40 14.31 36.71
C THR A 385 22.51 13.38 36.26
N GLU A 386 23.77 13.75 36.52
CA GLU A 386 24.89 12.81 36.34
C GLU A 386 24.87 11.74 37.44
N LEU A 387 24.89 10.48 37.02
CA LEU A 387 24.80 9.31 37.89
C LEU A 387 26.03 8.40 37.74
N SER A 388 26.14 7.38 38.59
CA SER A 388 27.12 6.31 38.40
C SER A 388 26.68 5.40 37.27
N TYR A 389 27.38 5.46 36.14
CA TYR A 389 27.09 4.66 34.96
C TYR A 389 27.85 3.33 34.97
N SER A 390 27.20 2.30 34.47
CA SER A 390 27.78 0.98 34.29
C SER A 390 28.81 0.99 33.16
N THR A 391 29.94 0.33 33.37
CA THR A 391 30.93 0.04 32.31
C THR A 391 30.76 -1.36 31.73
N ASN A 392 29.65 -2.03 32.02
CA ASN A 392 29.41 -3.37 31.52
C ASN A 392 29.29 -3.35 29.99
N LYS A 393 29.75 -4.45 29.39
CA LYS A 393 29.57 -4.73 27.98
C LYS A 393 28.94 -6.10 27.83
N VAL A 394 28.04 -6.25 26.86
CA VAL A 394 27.60 -7.58 26.47
C VAL A 394 28.78 -8.25 25.76
N LEU A 395 29.07 -9.51 26.10
CA LEU A 395 30.09 -10.27 25.38
C LEU A 395 29.44 -10.94 24.16
N PRO A 396 30.06 -10.87 22.97
CA PRO A 396 29.59 -11.61 21.80
C PRO A 396 29.50 -13.10 22.13
N LYS A 397 28.34 -13.71 21.84
CA LYS A 397 28.09 -15.13 22.07
C LYS A 397 28.06 -15.89 20.74
N ILE A 398 28.38 -17.18 20.79
CA ILE A 398 28.17 -18.09 19.67
C ILE A 398 26.67 -18.34 19.57
N GLU A 399 26.10 -18.03 18.40
CA GLU A 399 24.66 -18.13 18.15
C GLU A 399 24.37 -19.27 17.17
N LYS A 400 23.20 -19.88 17.30
CA LYS A 400 22.74 -20.99 16.47
C LYS A 400 21.39 -20.66 15.86
N TYR A 401 21.35 -20.64 14.54
CA TYR A 401 20.18 -20.32 13.74
C TYR A 401 19.72 -21.53 12.95
N LEU A 402 18.41 -21.79 12.97
CA LEU A 402 17.76 -22.71 12.06
C LEU A 402 16.85 -21.91 11.14
N ILE A 403 17.15 -21.92 9.84
CA ILE A 403 16.33 -21.24 8.84
C ILE A 403 15.56 -22.31 8.06
N PHE A 404 14.23 -22.29 8.15
CA PHE A 404 13.36 -23.17 7.39
C PHE A 404 12.79 -22.43 6.17
N GLY A 405 13.05 -22.97 4.97
CA GLY A 405 12.59 -22.42 3.70
C GLY A 405 13.74 -21.92 2.83
N TRP A 406 13.41 -21.44 1.63
CA TRP A 406 14.35 -20.79 0.72
C TRP A 406 13.62 -19.75 -0.11
N ASN A 407 14.06 -18.49 -0.04
CA ASN A 407 13.62 -17.44 -0.95
C ASN A 407 14.75 -16.45 -1.26
N ARG A 408 14.49 -15.44 -2.10
CA ARG A 408 15.46 -14.39 -2.48
C ARG A 408 16.10 -13.62 -1.33
N LYS A 409 15.47 -13.57 -0.15
CA LYS A 409 16.01 -12.88 1.03
C LYS A 409 17.05 -13.71 1.76
N LEU A 410 17.07 -15.03 1.61
CA LEU A 410 18.01 -15.90 2.34
C LEU A 410 19.49 -15.51 2.16
N PRO A 411 20.00 -15.24 0.95
CA PRO A 411 21.37 -14.76 0.79
C PRO A 411 21.65 -13.47 1.55
N ILE A 412 20.69 -12.53 1.53
CA ILE A 412 20.76 -11.26 2.25
C ILE A 412 20.79 -11.52 3.76
N LEU A 413 19.85 -12.32 4.27
CA LEU A 413 19.82 -12.71 5.70
C LEU A 413 21.16 -13.31 6.16
N VAL A 414 21.75 -14.20 5.37
CA VAL A 414 23.03 -14.84 5.71
C VAL A 414 24.17 -13.83 5.67
N ASP A 415 24.19 -12.93 4.70
CA ASP A 415 25.17 -11.83 4.62
C ASP A 415 25.06 -10.92 5.86
N GLU A 416 23.85 -10.48 6.19
CA GLU A 416 23.56 -9.64 7.36
C GLU A 416 23.93 -10.35 8.67
N TYR A 417 23.46 -11.58 8.93
CA TYR A 417 23.83 -12.34 10.13
C TYR A 417 25.35 -12.47 10.27
N SER A 418 26.06 -12.70 9.16
CA SER A 418 27.52 -12.88 9.20
C SER A 418 28.27 -11.60 9.60
N GLY A 419 27.64 -10.42 9.50
CA GLY A 419 28.14 -9.16 10.04
C GLY A 419 28.04 -9.06 11.56
N TYR A 420 26.99 -9.64 12.16
CA TYR A 420 26.74 -9.52 13.61
C TYR A 420 27.32 -10.67 14.45
N ILE A 421 27.31 -11.90 13.91
CA ILE A 421 27.52 -13.10 14.73
C ILE A 421 29.00 -13.41 14.95
N HIS A 422 29.33 -13.90 16.14
CA HIS A 422 30.71 -14.23 16.49
C HIS A 422 31.23 -15.45 15.71
N ASP A 423 32.54 -15.51 15.49
CA ASP A 423 33.24 -16.65 14.92
C ASP A 423 32.84 -17.96 15.61
N GLY A 424 32.45 -18.98 14.81
CA GLY A 424 31.99 -20.27 15.29
C GLY A 424 30.46 -20.42 15.41
N SER A 425 29.70 -19.35 15.18
CA SER A 425 28.23 -19.39 15.08
C SER A 425 27.77 -20.31 13.95
N VAL A 426 26.53 -20.80 14.06
CA VAL A 426 25.97 -21.85 13.19
C VAL A 426 24.72 -21.36 12.49
N ILE A 427 24.62 -21.58 11.18
CA ILE A 427 23.39 -21.35 10.40
C ILE A 427 23.04 -22.65 9.67
N ASP A 428 21.98 -23.32 10.13
CA ASP A 428 21.45 -24.52 9.51
C ASP A 428 20.22 -24.20 8.65
N ILE A 429 20.38 -24.35 7.33
CA ILE A 429 19.34 -24.07 6.34
C ILE A 429 18.63 -25.37 5.98
N ILE A 430 17.33 -25.41 6.23
CA ILE A 430 16.46 -26.56 6.01
C ILE A 430 15.47 -26.26 4.89
N VAL A 431 15.52 -27.04 3.82
CA VAL A 431 14.62 -26.88 2.66
C VAL A 431 13.79 -28.14 2.43
N PRO A 432 12.53 -28.03 1.96
CA PRO A 432 11.73 -29.20 1.60
C PRO A 432 12.29 -29.93 0.38
N ARG A 433 12.91 -29.18 -0.54
CA ARG A 433 13.50 -29.68 -1.78
C ARG A 433 14.76 -28.90 -2.12
N LYS A 434 15.86 -29.60 -2.41
CA LYS A 434 17.10 -28.99 -2.93
C LYS A 434 17.05 -28.83 -4.45
N SER A 435 17.81 -27.85 -4.93
CA SER A 435 18.09 -27.66 -6.36
C SER A 435 19.55 -27.27 -6.56
N ASP A 436 20.11 -27.55 -7.74
CA ASP A 436 21.49 -27.20 -8.08
C ASP A 436 21.76 -25.68 -8.05
N ALA A 437 20.72 -24.87 -8.24
CA ALA A 437 20.83 -23.41 -8.10
C ALA A 437 21.02 -23.01 -6.63
N MET A 438 20.22 -23.59 -5.72
CA MET A 438 20.35 -23.36 -4.28
C MET A 438 21.73 -23.81 -3.77
N GLU A 439 22.21 -24.97 -4.19
CA GLU A 439 23.53 -25.48 -3.77
C GLU A 439 24.68 -24.57 -4.22
N ARG A 440 24.61 -24.02 -5.44
CA ARG A 440 25.61 -23.06 -5.93
C ARG A 440 25.62 -21.78 -5.12
N ILE A 441 24.44 -21.21 -4.83
CA ILE A 441 24.31 -20.00 -4.01
C ILE A 441 24.81 -20.27 -2.59
N PHE A 442 24.44 -21.40 -2.00
CA PHE A 442 24.91 -21.82 -0.68
C PHE A 442 26.44 -21.95 -0.61
N GLN A 443 27.07 -22.56 -1.62
CA GLN A 443 28.53 -22.66 -1.69
C GLN A 443 29.20 -21.29 -1.76
N GLN A 444 28.62 -20.34 -2.50
CA GLN A 444 29.10 -18.95 -2.57
C GLN A 444 29.01 -18.27 -1.19
N LEU A 445 27.87 -18.39 -0.51
CA LEU A 445 27.65 -17.82 0.83
C LEU A 445 28.63 -18.41 1.86
N SER A 446 28.75 -19.73 1.90
CA SER A 446 29.67 -20.41 2.82
C SER A 446 31.14 -20.08 2.56
N SER A 447 31.51 -19.81 1.30
CA SER A 447 32.88 -19.38 0.95
C SER A 447 33.13 -17.91 1.28
N LYS A 448 32.11 -17.05 1.15
CA LYS A 448 32.15 -15.62 1.51
C LYS A 448 32.31 -15.44 3.02
N HIS A 449 31.69 -16.32 3.82
CA HIS A 449 31.65 -16.23 5.29
C HIS A 449 32.23 -17.46 6.00
N PRO A 450 33.57 -17.68 5.93
CA PRO A 450 34.20 -18.89 6.46
C PRO A 450 34.18 -19.00 7.99
N LYS A 451 33.88 -17.90 8.69
CA LYS A 451 33.78 -17.81 10.16
C LYS A 451 32.49 -18.42 10.71
N VAL A 452 31.47 -18.56 9.85
CA VAL A 452 30.15 -19.09 10.20
C VAL A 452 30.04 -20.52 9.68
N ARG A 453 29.64 -21.44 10.55
CA ARG A 453 29.41 -22.84 10.17
C ARG A 453 28.04 -22.96 9.54
N MET A 454 27.98 -23.18 8.23
CA MET A 454 26.73 -23.28 7.50
C MET A 454 26.44 -24.72 7.05
N THR A 455 25.19 -25.15 7.12
CA THR A 455 24.75 -26.40 6.48
C THR A 455 23.47 -26.21 5.67
N LEU A 456 23.33 -26.98 4.58
CA LEU A 456 22.12 -27.02 3.75
C LEU A 456 21.57 -28.45 3.74
N GLN A 457 20.37 -28.64 4.28
CA GLN A 457 19.75 -29.96 4.46
C GLN A 457 18.37 -30.02 3.81
N GLN A 458 18.03 -31.19 3.26
CA GLN A 458 16.71 -31.43 2.69
C GLN A 458 15.88 -32.24 3.69
N VAL A 459 14.75 -31.70 4.15
CA VAL A 459 13.88 -32.37 5.12
C VAL A 459 12.42 -32.20 4.70
N ASN A 460 11.69 -33.32 4.62
CA ASN A 460 10.28 -33.32 4.26
C ASN A 460 9.42 -32.90 5.47
N PRO A 461 8.67 -31.77 5.41
CA PRO A 461 7.86 -31.28 6.54
C PRO A 461 6.59 -32.10 6.82
N SER A 462 6.29 -33.09 5.97
CA SER A 462 5.14 -34.01 6.13
C SER A 462 5.49 -35.30 6.87
N MET A 463 6.74 -35.48 7.31
CA MET A 463 7.13 -36.66 8.10
C MET A 463 6.61 -36.57 9.55
N SER A 464 6.32 -37.73 10.16
CA SER A 464 5.69 -37.81 11.48
C SER A 464 6.52 -37.24 12.64
N ASN A 465 7.84 -37.20 12.52
CA ASN A 465 8.75 -36.68 13.56
C ASN A 465 9.31 -35.28 13.23
N PHE A 466 8.61 -34.51 12.40
CA PHE A 466 8.95 -33.12 12.12
C PHE A 466 8.17 -32.19 13.07
N PRO A 467 8.82 -31.15 13.66
CA PRO A 467 10.21 -30.74 13.48
C PRO A 467 11.20 -31.42 14.44
N GLY A 468 10.77 -32.38 15.27
CA GLY A 468 11.59 -32.98 16.34
C GLY A 468 12.94 -33.54 15.90
N ARG A 469 13.05 -34.11 14.70
CA ARG A 469 14.34 -34.57 14.13
C ARG A 469 15.41 -33.47 14.02
N LEU A 470 15.00 -32.22 13.90
CA LEU A 470 15.90 -31.07 13.78
C LEU A 470 16.43 -30.60 15.13
N TYR A 471 15.84 -31.05 16.24
CA TYR A 471 16.10 -30.55 17.59
C TYR A 471 15.99 -29.02 17.69
N PRO A 472 14.90 -28.40 17.22
CA PRO A 472 14.82 -26.95 17.09
C PRO A 472 14.93 -26.21 18.44
N HIS A 473 14.62 -26.86 19.56
CA HIS A 473 14.74 -26.29 20.92
C HIS A 473 16.19 -26.02 21.36
N ARG A 474 17.19 -26.45 20.57
CA ARG A 474 18.63 -26.24 20.84
C ARG A 474 19.23 -25.07 20.09
N TYR A 475 18.45 -24.41 19.25
CA TYR A 475 18.84 -23.21 18.54
C TYR A 475 18.43 -22.00 19.36
N ASP A 476 19.16 -20.90 19.21
CA ASP A 476 18.76 -19.62 19.76
C ASP A 476 17.53 -19.11 19.00
N ASN A 477 17.55 -19.27 17.66
CA ASN A 477 16.50 -18.75 16.78
C ASN A 477 16.09 -19.77 15.70
N VAL A 478 14.78 -19.87 15.48
CA VAL A 478 14.17 -20.55 14.34
C VAL A 478 13.47 -19.50 13.48
N ILE A 479 13.92 -19.36 12.24
CA ILE A 479 13.32 -18.46 11.25
C ILE A 479 12.54 -19.31 10.24
N ILE A 480 11.24 -19.06 10.12
CA ILE A 480 10.39 -19.63 9.08
C ILE A 480 10.26 -18.60 7.97
N MET A 481 10.81 -18.91 6.80
CA MET A 481 10.69 -18.05 5.64
C MET A 481 9.47 -18.45 4.81
N ALA A 482 8.77 -17.44 4.29
CA ALA A 482 7.71 -17.63 3.32
C ALA A 482 8.25 -18.38 2.09
N GLY A 483 7.46 -19.37 1.63
CA GLY A 483 7.77 -20.19 0.45
C GLY A 483 7.84 -19.37 -0.84
N GLU A 484 8.39 -19.98 -1.88
CA GLU A 484 8.37 -19.43 -3.23
C GLU A 484 7.35 -20.19 -4.09
N ASN A 485 6.62 -19.44 -4.92
CA ASN A 485 5.62 -19.93 -5.88
C ASN A 485 4.29 -20.36 -5.25
N GLY A 486 3.24 -19.61 -5.56
CA GLY A 486 1.89 -19.80 -5.06
C GLY A 486 1.17 -18.46 -5.01
N THR A 487 -0.07 -18.48 -4.55
CA THR A 487 -0.77 -17.27 -4.12
C THR A 487 -0.28 -16.85 -2.74
N THR A 488 -0.45 -15.58 -2.38
CA THR A 488 -0.11 -15.06 -1.04
C THR A 488 -0.77 -15.89 0.05
N GLU A 489 -2.06 -16.23 -0.12
CA GLU A 489 -2.85 -17.00 0.85
C GLU A 489 -2.34 -18.43 1.04
N GLU A 490 -1.94 -19.11 -0.04
CA GLU A 490 -1.35 -20.45 0.04
C GLU A 490 -0.04 -20.42 0.83
N ILE A 491 0.80 -19.42 0.58
CA ILE A 491 2.12 -19.28 1.22
C ILE A 491 1.98 -18.92 2.70
N ASP A 492 1.08 -17.99 3.04
CA ASP A 492 0.80 -17.66 4.43
C ASP A 492 0.21 -18.87 5.16
N SER A 493 -0.71 -19.62 4.54
CA SER A 493 -1.26 -20.85 5.10
C SER A 493 -0.17 -21.91 5.40
N GLU A 494 0.77 -22.11 4.47
CA GLU A 494 1.92 -23.01 4.68
C GLU A 494 2.82 -22.54 5.82
N THR A 495 3.07 -21.23 5.87
CA THR A 495 3.91 -20.59 6.89
C THR A 495 3.28 -20.71 8.28
N ILE A 496 1.98 -20.41 8.41
CA ILE A 496 1.20 -20.59 9.65
C ILE A 496 1.16 -22.06 10.06
N SER A 497 0.96 -22.98 9.12
CA SER A 497 1.00 -24.42 9.40
C SER A 497 2.36 -24.85 9.98
N MET A 498 3.45 -24.34 9.41
CA MET A 498 4.81 -24.57 9.89
C MET A 498 5.00 -24.04 11.30
N LEU A 499 4.60 -22.78 11.51
CA LEU A 499 4.65 -22.09 12.80
C LEU A 499 3.95 -22.90 13.90
N LEU A 500 2.75 -23.41 13.62
CA LEU A 500 1.99 -24.24 14.55
C LEU A 500 2.70 -25.57 14.86
N LYS A 501 3.36 -26.21 13.89
CA LYS A 501 4.14 -27.44 14.12
C LYS A 501 5.32 -27.21 15.06
N PHE A 502 6.09 -26.14 14.86
CA PHE A 502 7.21 -25.78 15.74
C PHE A 502 6.72 -25.43 17.16
N ARG A 503 5.65 -24.65 17.28
CA ARG A 503 5.04 -24.34 18.58
C ARG A 503 4.56 -25.59 19.31
N HIS A 504 3.86 -26.47 18.62
CA HIS A 504 3.35 -27.71 19.20
C HIS A 504 4.52 -28.52 19.77
N PHE A 505 5.60 -28.68 19.00
CA PHE A 505 6.81 -29.34 19.46
C PHE A 505 7.44 -28.65 20.69
N PHE A 506 7.60 -27.33 20.68
CA PHE A 506 8.14 -26.60 21.85
C PHE A 506 7.26 -26.78 23.09
N ARG A 507 5.94 -26.83 22.93
CA ARG A 507 5.02 -27.13 24.04
C ARG A 507 5.25 -28.53 24.59
N GLU A 508 5.41 -29.54 23.73
CA GLU A 508 5.69 -30.91 24.17
C GLU A 508 7.03 -31.04 24.91
N VAL A 509 8.06 -30.34 24.45
CA VAL A 509 9.38 -30.29 25.10
C VAL A 509 9.27 -29.65 26.48
N ARG A 510 8.54 -28.53 26.62
CA ARG A 510 8.26 -27.88 27.91
C ARG A 510 7.50 -28.79 28.88
N VAL A 511 6.49 -29.52 28.39
CA VAL A 511 5.73 -30.49 29.21
C VAL A 511 6.61 -31.65 29.69
N LYS A 512 7.67 -32.00 28.95
CA LYS A 512 8.67 -33.00 29.36
C LYS A 512 9.69 -32.45 30.37
N GLY A 513 9.60 -31.17 30.75
CA GLY A 513 10.45 -30.53 31.75
C GLY A 513 11.73 -29.90 31.19
N GLU A 514 11.87 -29.79 29.87
CA GLU A 514 12.99 -29.09 29.23
C GLU A 514 12.63 -27.61 29.03
N GLU A 515 13.55 -26.70 29.39
CA GLU A 515 13.39 -25.27 29.08
C GLU A 515 13.62 -25.02 27.59
N VAL A 516 12.76 -24.19 26.98
CA VAL A 516 12.87 -23.81 25.57
C VAL A 516 12.99 -22.29 25.50
N HIS A 517 14.23 -21.85 25.29
CA HIS A 517 14.63 -20.44 25.10
C HIS A 517 14.66 -20.04 23.62
N THR A 518 14.43 -20.98 22.71
CA THR A 518 14.40 -20.74 21.26
C THR A 518 13.32 -19.74 20.88
N GLN A 519 13.70 -18.67 20.19
CA GLN A 519 12.77 -17.73 19.59
C GLN A 519 12.31 -18.23 18.22
N LEU A 520 11.05 -17.93 17.89
CA LEU A 520 10.42 -18.38 16.66
C LEU A 520 9.94 -17.15 15.90
N ILE A 521 10.63 -16.81 14.81
CA ILE A 521 10.32 -15.67 13.96
C ILE A 521 9.81 -16.15 12.61
N THR A 522 8.80 -15.46 12.10
CA THR A 522 8.25 -15.73 10.78
C THR A 522 7.90 -14.44 10.07
N GLU A 523 8.05 -14.46 8.76
CA GLU A 523 7.47 -13.45 7.87
C GLU A 523 6.06 -13.89 7.48
N VAL A 524 5.13 -12.96 7.49
CA VAL A 524 3.73 -13.13 7.06
C VAL A 524 3.48 -12.05 6.03
N MET A 525 2.91 -12.42 4.90
CA MET A 525 2.70 -11.45 3.83
C MET A 525 1.43 -10.64 4.09
N ASP A 526 0.30 -11.28 4.36
CA ASP A 526 -0.97 -10.59 4.54
C ASP A 526 -1.22 -10.16 5.99
N SER A 527 -1.59 -8.89 6.13
CA SER A 527 -2.06 -8.31 7.40
C SER A 527 -3.29 -9.01 7.97
N ALA A 528 -4.18 -9.55 7.13
CA ALA A 528 -5.38 -10.25 7.57
C ALA A 528 -5.05 -11.47 8.45
N ASN A 529 -3.86 -12.06 8.24
CA ASN A 529 -3.39 -13.22 8.97
C ASN A 529 -2.69 -12.86 10.30
N ALA A 530 -2.37 -11.59 10.53
CA ALA A 530 -1.66 -11.14 11.72
C ALA A 530 -2.41 -11.47 13.02
N GLN A 531 -3.72 -11.25 13.06
CA GLN A 531 -4.54 -11.50 14.26
C GLN A 531 -4.59 -12.99 14.62
N ILE A 532 -4.65 -13.88 13.62
CA ILE A 532 -4.65 -15.34 13.79
C ILE A 532 -3.33 -15.79 14.43
N ILE A 533 -2.22 -15.24 13.96
CA ILE A 533 -0.87 -15.56 14.44
C ILE A 533 -0.66 -15.05 15.87
N GLN A 534 -1.11 -13.83 16.15
CA GLN A 534 -1.05 -13.26 17.49
C GLN A 534 -1.88 -14.09 18.50
N GLN A 535 -3.09 -14.50 18.13
CA GLN A 535 -3.94 -15.37 18.97
C GLN A 535 -3.34 -16.77 19.17
N SER A 536 -2.54 -17.25 18.21
CA SER A 536 -1.80 -18.50 18.39
C SER A 536 -0.68 -18.38 19.45
N GLY A 537 -0.36 -17.16 19.89
CA GLY A 537 0.60 -16.78 20.92
C GLY A 537 2.01 -16.56 20.39
N VAL A 538 2.17 -16.29 19.09
CA VAL A 538 3.46 -15.92 18.46
C VAL A 538 3.62 -14.42 18.65
N LYS A 539 4.70 -14.04 19.33
CA LYS A 539 4.98 -12.66 19.70
C LYS A 539 5.81 -11.95 18.62
N ASP A 540 6.76 -12.66 18.02
CA ASP A 540 7.72 -12.10 17.09
C ASP A 540 7.43 -12.60 15.66
N PHE A 541 6.62 -11.84 14.92
CA PHE A 541 6.40 -12.05 13.49
C PHE A 541 6.45 -10.70 12.76
N LEU A 542 6.79 -10.76 11.48
CA LEU A 542 6.86 -9.58 10.62
C LEU A 542 5.74 -9.62 9.59
N VAL A 543 4.88 -8.61 9.56
CA VAL A 543 3.87 -8.45 8.50
C VAL A 543 4.48 -7.63 7.36
N SER A 544 5.10 -8.30 6.40
CA SER A 544 5.97 -7.63 5.43
C SER A 544 5.27 -6.59 4.58
N ASN A 545 4.04 -6.87 4.10
CA ASN A 545 3.30 -5.90 3.29
C ASN A 545 2.92 -4.63 4.07
N GLN A 546 2.69 -4.73 5.38
CA GLN A 546 2.39 -3.54 6.18
C GLN A 546 3.60 -2.64 6.26
N PHE A 547 4.76 -3.17 6.68
CA PHE A 547 5.99 -2.38 6.80
C PHE A 547 6.33 -1.59 5.54
N VAL A 548 6.30 -2.24 4.38
CA VAL A 548 6.63 -1.59 3.12
C VAL A 548 5.56 -0.56 2.72
N SER A 549 4.29 -0.88 2.94
CA SER A 549 3.18 0.06 2.65
C SER A 549 3.26 1.31 3.51
N LYS A 550 3.56 1.16 4.80
CA LYS A 550 3.75 2.24 5.76
C LYS A 550 4.94 3.14 5.36
N MET A 551 6.09 2.56 5.01
CA MET A 551 7.23 3.33 4.48
C MET A 551 6.86 4.07 3.19
N MET A 552 6.20 3.41 2.24
CA MET A 552 5.79 4.05 0.98
C MET A 552 4.83 5.22 1.21
N ALA A 553 3.93 5.12 2.18
CA ALA A 553 3.03 6.20 2.55
C ALA A 553 3.80 7.40 3.14
N GLN A 554 4.69 7.18 4.12
CA GLN A 554 5.51 8.26 4.69
C GLN A 554 6.38 8.94 3.64
N ILE A 555 7.10 8.16 2.82
CA ILE A 555 7.95 8.69 1.73
C ILE A 555 7.10 9.44 0.69
N SER A 556 5.81 9.13 0.57
CA SER A 556 4.92 9.86 -0.34
C SER A 556 4.47 11.22 0.18
N GLU A 557 4.50 11.45 1.49
CA GLU A 557 4.25 12.77 2.08
C GLU A 557 5.56 13.57 2.18
N ASP A 558 6.67 12.93 2.58
CA ASP A 558 8.01 13.52 2.57
C ASP A 558 9.06 12.55 1.96
N PRO A 559 9.48 12.78 0.69
CA PRO A 559 10.47 11.92 0.02
C PRO A 559 11.83 11.84 0.71
N ASP A 560 12.23 12.87 1.46
CA ASP A 560 13.55 12.92 2.11
C ASP A 560 13.64 11.94 3.28
N VAL A 561 12.51 11.48 3.82
CA VAL A 561 12.45 10.42 4.85
C VAL A 561 13.07 9.12 4.32
N ASN A 562 13.06 8.88 3.01
CA ASN A 562 13.76 7.73 2.44
C ASN A 562 15.27 7.75 2.72
N LEU A 563 15.90 8.92 2.85
CA LEU A 563 17.31 9.01 3.20
C LEU A 563 17.58 8.53 4.63
N VAL A 564 16.61 8.73 5.54
CA VAL A 564 16.67 8.20 6.90
C VAL A 564 16.53 6.68 6.90
N TYR A 565 15.59 6.13 6.12
CA TYR A 565 15.47 4.68 5.97
C TYR A 565 16.69 4.05 5.30
N GLU A 566 17.25 4.70 4.28
CA GLU A 566 18.50 4.25 3.67
C GLU A 566 19.63 4.23 4.70
N ASP A 567 19.78 5.26 5.54
CA ASP A 567 20.79 5.28 6.59
C ASP A 567 20.57 4.19 7.66
N LEU A 568 19.33 4.08 8.16
CA LEU A 568 18.94 3.11 9.19
C LEU A 568 19.10 1.65 8.74
N PHE A 569 18.96 1.38 7.44
CA PHE A 569 19.09 0.04 6.85
C PHE A 569 20.38 -0.14 6.06
N ARG A 570 21.45 0.63 6.32
CA ARG A 570 22.79 0.36 5.75
C ARG A 570 23.48 -0.81 6.46
N GLU A 571 24.58 -1.30 5.86
CA GLU A 571 25.44 -2.32 6.48
C GLU A 571 26.32 -1.71 7.60
N ASP A 572 26.72 -0.45 7.45
CA ASP A 572 27.49 0.31 8.44
C ASP A 572 26.65 1.51 8.89
N GLY A 573 26.62 1.79 10.20
CA GLY A 573 25.90 2.93 10.75
C GLY A 573 25.20 2.60 12.07
N SER A 574 24.28 3.47 12.48
CA SER A 574 23.49 3.25 13.69
C SER A 574 22.16 2.56 13.39
N GLU A 575 21.84 1.56 14.20
CA GLU A 575 20.61 0.77 14.10
C GLU A 575 19.81 0.86 15.40
N ILE A 576 18.57 0.36 15.37
CA ILE A 576 17.73 0.34 16.57
C ILE A 576 18.01 -0.93 17.38
N TYR A 577 18.39 -0.74 18.64
CA TYR A 577 18.64 -1.79 19.61
C TYR A 577 17.70 -1.68 20.81
N LEU A 578 17.34 -2.84 21.40
CA LEU A 578 16.83 -2.92 22.76
C LEU A 578 17.96 -3.41 23.66
N LYS A 579 18.53 -2.49 24.45
CA LYS A 579 19.66 -2.79 25.34
C LYS A 579 19.18 -2.80 26.79
N PRO A 580 19.51 -3.82 27.60
CA PRO A 580 19.02 -3.91 28.97
C PRO A 580 19.56 -2.79 29.87
N ALA A 581 18.73 -2.35 30.83
CA ALA A 581 19.02 -1.22 31.71
C ALA A 581 20.33 -1.37 32.52
N TRP A 582 20.71 -2.59 32.87
CA TRP A 582 21.95 -2.87 33.62
C TRP A 582 23.24 -2.56 32.85
N LEU A 583 23.17 -2.34 31.52
CA LEU A 583 24.30 -1.84 30.73
C LEU A 583 24.59 -0.36 30.97
N TYR A 584 23.62 0.38 31.49
CA TYR A 584 23.70 1.82 31.70
C TYR A 584 23.82 2.17 33.18
N PHE A 585 23.19 1.38 34.06
CA PHE A 585 23.11 1.65 35.49
C PHE A 585 23.66 0.49 36.33
N GLU A 586 24.46 0.80 37.34
CA GLU A 586 25.03 -0.20 38.26
C GLU A 586 24.04 -0.64 39.35
N ASN A 587 23.17 0.28 39.80
CA ASN A 587 22.25 0.04 40.91
C ASN A 587 20.82 0.04 40.38
N LEU A 588 20.25 -1.14 40.17
CA LEU A 588 18.83 -1.33 39.85
C LEU A 588 18.14 -2.11 40.98
N PRO A 589 16.87 -1.82 41.30
CA PRO A 589 16.00 -0.83 40.65
C PRO A 589 16.36 0.62 41.00
N ALA A 590 16.04 1.55 40.09
CA ALA A 590 16.27 2.99 40.28
C ALA A 590 15.10 3.83 39.74
N GLU A 591 14.75 4.90 40.46
CA GLU A 591 13.82 5.92 39.98
C GLU A 591 14.57 6.99 39.19
N LEU A 592 14.29 7.08 37.89
CA LEU A 592 15.05 7.89 36.94
C LEU A 592 14.11 8.64 36.01
N SER A 593 14.39 9.91 35.73
CA SER A 593 13.68 10.61 34.67
C SER A 593 14.14 10.11 33.30
N PHE A 594 13.30 10.24 32.29
CA PHE A 594 13.70 9.89 30.92
C PHE A 594 14.93 10.69 30.47
N ALA A 595 15.09 11.94 30.89
CA ALA A 595 16.29 12.71 30.62
C ALA A 595 17.57 12.14 31.27
N ASP A 596 17.48 11.59 32.49
CA ASP A 596 18.62 10.91 33.14
C ASP A 596 19.04 9.67 32.34
N ILE A 597 18.05 8.95 31.81
CA ILE A 597 18.22 7.77 30.97
C ILE A 597 18.87 8.13 29.63
N MET A 598 18.38 9.20 28.97
CA MET A 598 18.98 9.72 27.74
C MET A 598 20.43 10.13 27.96
N LEU A 599 20.74 10.81 29.08
CA LEU A 599 22.12 11.18 29.40
C LEU A 599 23.02 9.95 29.58
N ALA A 600 22.51 8.88 30.21
CA ALA A 600 23.25 7.62 30.37
C ALA A 600 23.60 6.98 29.01
N ALA A 601 22.66 6.99 28.06
CA ALA A 601 22.90 6.53 26.69
C ALA A 601 23.92 7.41 25.95
N GLN A 602 23.85 8.74 26.11
CA GLN A 602 24.84 9.66 25.53
C GLN A 602 26.27 9.36 26.00
N LYS A 603 26.48 8.91 27.24
CA LYS A 603 27.82 8.52 27.74
C LYS A 603 28.40 7.30 27.02
N ARG A 604 27.58 6.57 26.26
CA ARG A 604 27.96 5.42 25.43
C ARG A 604 27.95 5.75 23.93
N ASP A 605 27.83 7.03 23.55
CA ASP A 605 27.67 7.47 22.16
C ASP A 605 26.40 6.91 21.49
N GLU A 606 25.31 6.80 22.26
CA GLU A 606 24.02 6.27 21.81
C GLU A 606 22.90 7.31 21.99
N VAL A 607 21.87 7.23 21.15
CA VAL A 607 20.65 8.04 21.30
C VAL A 607 19.50 7.19 21.82
N CYS A 608 19.11 7.41 23.07
CA CYS A 608 17.90 6.80 23.61
C CYS A 608 16.65 7.59 23.22
N PHE A 609 15.67 6.90 22.64
CA PHE A 609 14.40 7.49 22.21
C PHE A 609 13.18 6.78 22.78
N GLY A 610 13.37 5.78 23.64
CA GLY A 610 12.27 5.12 24.33
C GLY A 610 12.71 4.05 25.33
N LEU A 611 11.72 3.39 25.94
CA LEU A 611 11.88 2.35 26.95
C LEU A 611 10.97 1.17 26.65
N LYS A 612 11.41 -0.03 27.04
CA LYS A 612 10.60 -1.24 27.13
C LYS A 612 10.54 -1.72 28.57
N ILE A 613 9.39 -1.53 29.20
CA ILE A 613 9.11 -1.88 30.59
C ILE A 613 8.58 -3.32 30.65
N LYS A 614 9.33 -4.21 31.32
CA LYS A 614 9.04 -5.64 31.34
C LYS A 614 7.75 -5.98 32.09
N SER A 615 7.43 -5.25 33.16
CA SER A 615 6.18 -5.45 33.91
C SER A 615 4.93 -5.17 33.08
N GLU A 616 5.06 -4.36 32.02
CA GLU A 616 3.98 -3.93 31.13
C GLU A 616 3.89 -4.78 29.84
N GLU A 617 4.65 -5.88 29.72
CA GLU A 617 4.72 -6.69 28.49
C GLU A 617 3.36 -7.24 28.03
N TYR A 618 2.38 -7.35 28.93
CA TYR A 618 1.03 -7.83 28.63
C TYR A 618 0.00 -6.72 28.38
N GLU A 619 0.42 -5.46 28.42
CA GLU A 619 -0.42 -4.30 28.07
C GLU A 619 -0.52 -4.11 26.54
N PRO A 620 -1.48 -3.32 26.02
CA PRO A 620 -1.69 -3.14 24.58
C PRO A 620 -0.45 -2.65 23.80
N LYS A 621 0.46 -1.92 24.45
CA LYS A 621 1.74 -1.46 23.88
C LYS A 621 2.93 -2.38 24.18
N PHE A 622 2.70 -3.52 24.84
CA PHE A 622 3.75 -4.48 25.24
C PHE A 622 4.89 -3.84 26.07
N GLY A 623 4.55 -2.84 26.88
CA GLY A 623 5.49 -2.05 27.68
C GLY A 623 6.41 -1.14 26.88
N ILE A 624 6.16 -0.95 25.58
CA ILE A 624 6.94 -0.08 24.72
C ILE A 624 6.44 1.36 24.86
N ASN A 625 7.33 2.24 25.31
CA ASN A 625 7.11 3.66 25.49
C ASN A 625 8.12 4.42 24.62
N ILE A 626 7.68 4.88 23.46
CA ILE A 626 8.48 5.71 22.53
C ILE A 626 8.25 7.18 22.86
N ILE A 627 9.31 7.99 22.70
CA ILE A 627 9.37 9.42 23.00
C ILE A 627 8.69 9.89 24.32
N PRO A 628 8.95 9.25 25.49
CA PRO A 628 8.43 9.74 26.76
C PRO A 628 8.76 11.21 27.01
N LYS A 629 7.96 11.86 27.88
CA LYS A 629 8.29 13.22 28.31
C LYS A 629 9.60 13.19 29.10
N LYS A 630 10.44 14.20 28.92
CA LYS A 630 11.82 14.18 29.45
C LYS A 630 11.84 14.18 30.98
N GLU A 631 10.83 14.78 31.60
CA GLU A 631 10.60 14.84 33.05
C GLU A 631 9.83 13.63 33.61
N GLU A 632 9.34 12.73 32.76
CA GLU A 632 8.61 11.54 33.19
C GLU A 632 9.57 10.58 33.90
N VAL A 633 9.15 10.09 35.07
CA VAL A 633 9.96 9.27 35.96
C VAL A 633 9.54 7.81 35.85
N PHE A 634 10.52 6.95 35.64
CA PHE A 634 10.36 5.50 35.55
C PHE A 634 11.10 4.83 36.70
N THR A 635 10.52 3.77 37.25
CA THR A 635 11.22 2.85 38.15
C THR A 635 11.82 1.74 37.30
N LEU A 636 13.06 1.93 36.84
CA LEU A 636 13.75 0.94 36.01
C LEU A 636 14.19 -0.26 36.84
N GLU A 637 13.88 -1.45 36.36
CA GLU A 637 14.33 -2.75 36.87
C GLU A 637 15.39 -3.40 35.96
N GLU A 638 16.09 -4.44 36.44
CA GLU A 638 17.09 -5.17 35.63
C GLU A 638 16.53 -5.80 34.35
N GLY A 639 15.22 -6.07 34.34
CA GLY A 639 14.51 -6.67 33.20
C GLY A 639 14.10 -5.68 32.13
N ASP A 640 14.17 -4.38 32.40
CA ASP A 640 13.78 -3.33 31.47
C ASP A 640 14.87 -3.05 30.44
N MET A 641 14.49 -2.51 29.30
CA MET A 641 15.39 -2.22 28.20
C MET A 641 15.21 -0.77 27.72
N LEU A 642 16.32 -0.14 27.34
CA LEU A 642 16.32 1.13 26.63
C LEU A 642 16.22 0.85 25.13
N ILE A 643 15.43 1.66 24.44
CA ILE A 643 15.34 1.69 22.99
C ILE A 643 16.31 2.77 22.51
N VAL A 644 17.37 2.35 21.81
CA VAL A 644 18.48 3.22 21.43
C VAL A 644 18.83 3.09 19.95
N LEU A 645 19.32 4.18 19.36
CA LEU A 645 20.16 4.12 18.17
C LEU A 645 21.62 3.96 18.62
N ALA A 646 22.29 2.94 18.09
CA ALA A 646 23.68 2.63 18.41
C ALA A 646 24.38 1.97 17.21
N GLU A 647 25.70 2.09 17.11
CA GLU A 647 26.51 1.43 16.07
C GLU A 647 26.74 -0.07 16.35
N ASP A 648 26.53 -0.51 17.59
CA ASP A 648 26.69 -1.90 18.00
C ASP A 648 25.69 -2.31 19.08
N GLU A 649 25.62 -3.62 19.34
CA GLU A 649 24.78 -4.22 20.38
C GLU A 649 25.40 -4.13 21.79
N TYR A 650 26.70 -3.85 21.93
CA TYR A 650 27.54 -4.29 23.06
C TYR A 650 27.84 -3.23 24.14
#